data_AF-A0A844BU74-F1
#
_entry.id   AF-A0A844BU74-F1
#
_cell.length_a   1.000
_cell.length_b   1.000
_cell.length_c   1.000
_cell.angle_alpha   90.00
_cell.angle_beta   90.00
_cell.angle_gamma   90.00
#
_symmetry.space_group_name_H-M   'P 1'
#
loop_
_entity.id
_entity.type
_entity.pdbx_description
1 polymer ?
#
loop_
_entity_poly.entity_id
_entity_poly.type
_entity_poly.pdbx_seq_one_letter_code
_entity_poly.pdbx_strand_id
1 'polypeptide(L)'
;MNKLVKSMAALLLSSSILVACGQNAEAVDNVAAVESEEESTLLETTSSETTTTDGTEATGFDLSFSATDLETGYSAETITTISLADNATTYEGSGVSVEGNIVKITAGGDYSIEGTLSDGQLVVSVADTEKVRIQLNGVVITSFTSAPIIIEEADKVWLTLAEGSENILTDTAGSTAMLGDSTIDGAIYSKADLALQGAGTLTVYANNRHGIVSKDDLVITGGNYHILANGQGLSGKDAVKIKDGNFTLTTQKDAIQSDNIEDPTRGYIYIEGGNFVIDSQGDALQAESYLAIAGGYFEIITGGGSENGVIHTESMNPFGGDANETTTETDTTVSTKGLKVRNELLISGGEFYFNTADDSIHSNGSASLYAGNLTIDSGDDGIHADGDLLIDGTTINITQSYEGIEASTITVEAGDISVFADDDGFNVAGGNDQSSLNRMGANPFDVNEENLLLINGGTIYVNAYGDGLDSNGYTIINGGDITISGPENGGNGTLDAGGGTTITGGTLVGSGSSGMAEGFASDSTQVNVLQNLEATYEAGTEITISDATGNVMLSWIADKTFNSLVFSSSELTIGETYTISIAGDLTELTLTDTVNSNGGFGGMMQPGGDNMMQPGNNMPTPPDMNSNEMPMMPEEPIEANDYL
;
A
#
# COMPACT_ATOMS: atom_id res chain seq x y z
N MET A 1 35.78 -8.20 50.05
CA MET A 1 35.58 -7.17 51.10
C MET A 1 36.94 -6.66 51.55
N ASN A 2 37.29 -5.37 51.54
CA ASN A 2 36.66 -4.21 50.89
C ASN A 2 37.71 -3.23 50.31
N LYS A 3 37.25 -2.33 49.44
CA LYS A 3 38.01 -1.57 48.43
C LYS A 3 38.71 -0.27 48.93
N LEU A 4 39.77 0.12 48.19
CA LEU A 4 40.21 1.46 47.68
C LEU A 4 40.06 2.75 48.55
N VAL A 5 40.95 3.78 48.58
CA VAL A 5 42.00 4.35 47.68
C VAL A 5 41.42 5.25 46.55
N LYS A 6 41.34 6.59 46.70
CA LYS A 6 42.34 7.67 46.35
C LYS A 6 42.69 7.78 44.84
N SER A 7 42.99 8.94 44.22
CA SER A 7 42.87 10.37 44.60
C SER A 7 43.32 11.35 43.47
N MET A 8 42.42 12.24 43.00
CA MET A 8 42.54 13.71 42.79
C MET A 8 43.79 14.42 42.16
N ALA A 9 43.53 15.42 41.27
CA ALA A 9 44.38 16.56 40.79
C ALA A 9 45.53 16.21 39.78
N ALA A 10 46.14 17.11 38.98
CA ALA A 10 46.17 18.60 38.79
C ALA A 10 46.85 18.93 37.40
N LEU A 11 46.97 20.14 36.78
CA LEU A 11 46.40 21.51 36.85
C LEU A 11 47.03 22.38 35.69
N LEU A 12 46.56 23.62 35.41
CA LEU A 12 47.16 24.71 34.56
C LEU A 12 46.87 24.64 33.03
N LEU A 13 46.92 25.70 32.21
CA LEU A 13 47.31 27.13 32.40
C LEU A 13 46.45 28.10 31.55
N SER A 14 46.49 29.41 31.84
CA SER A 14 45.71 30.49 31.20
C SER A 14 46.48 31.37 30.20
N SER A 15 45.76 32.07 29.30
CA SER A 15 46.07 33.45 28.87
C SER A 15 44.84 34.14 28.23
N SER A 16 44.87 35.46 28.09
CA SER A 16 43.79 36.31 27.52
C SER A 16 44.37 37.60 26.91
N ILE A 17 43.62 38.30 26.02
CA ILE A 17 43.56 39.79 25.90
C ILE A 17 42.73 40.29 24.67
N LEU A 18 41.77 41.18 24.98
CA LEU A 18 41.12 42.29 24.24
C LEU A 18 40.59 42.21 22.78
N VAL A 19 39.55 43.05 22.57
CA VAL A 19 38.82 43.38 21.34
C VAL A 19 39.49 44.50 20.53
N ALA A 20 39.38 44.46 19.20
CA ALA A 20 39.48 45.62 18.30
C ALA A 20 38.61 45.41 17.03
N CYS A 21 38.02 46.48 16.47
CA CYS A 21 37.16 46.41 15.29
C CYS A 21 37.91 46.67 13.98
N GLY A 22 37.47 46.05 12.88
CA GLY A 22 37.89 46.32 11.49
C GLY A 22 36.90 45.67 10.51
N GLN A 23 36.68 46.29 9.35
CA GLN A 23 35.60 45.91 8.40
C GLN A 23 36.09 45.16 7.14
N ASN A 24 35.16 44.46 6.51
CA ASN A 24 35.11 43.98 5.11
C ASN A 24 36.10 42.88 4.65
N ALA A 25 35.57 41.67 4.54
CA ALA A 25 35.59 40.83 3.33
C ALA A 25 34.29 40.00 3.29
N GLU A 26 33.95 39.38 2.16
CA GLU A 26 32.60 38.83 1.87
C GLU A 26 32.51 37.29 1.91
N ALA A 27 31.26 36.82 2.04
CA ALA A 27 30.72 35.50 1.65
C ALA A 27 30.87 34.27 2.59
N VAL A 28 29.92 33.34 2.36
CA VAL A 28 29.75 31.97 2.91
C VAL A 28 29.16 31.86 4.33
N ASP A 29 27.83 31.77 4.34
CA ASP A 29 27.01 30.71 4.98
C ASP A 29 27.18 30.35 6.48
N ASN A 30 26.16 30.70 7.28
CA ASN A 30 25.38 29.72 8.06
C ASN A 30 24.10 30.38 8.63
N VAL A 31 23.00 29.62 8.79
CA VAL A 31 21.83 30.04 9.60
C VAL A 31 21.94 29.39 10.98
N ALA A 32 21.54 30.10 12.02
CA ALA A 32 21.85 29.71 13.41
C ALA A 32 21.00 28.52 13.89
N ALA A 33 21.67 27.54 14.51
CA ALA A 33 21.01 26.60 15.40
C ALA A 33 20.42 27.34 16.62
N VAL A 34 19.23 26.91 17.05
CA VAL A 34 18.60 27.33 18.30
C VAL A 34 18.40 26.08 19.14
N GLU A 35 19.08 26.01 20.30
CA GLU A 35 18.82 24.99 21.30
C GLU A 35 17.52 25.36 22.06
N SER A 36 16.59 24.42 22.15
CA SER A 36 15.45 24.48 23.07
C SER A 36 15.30 23.13 23.77
N GLU A 37 15.65 23.08 25.05
CA GLU A 37 15.30 21.96 25.93
C GLU A 37 13.78 21.98 26.17
N GLU A 38 13.08 20.89 25.88
CA GLU A 38 11.70 20.65 26.32
C GLU A 38 11.61 19.28 27.00
N GLU A 39 10.75 19.18 28.00
CA GLU A 39 10.81 18.12 29.03
C GLU A 39 9.86 16.96 28.70
N SER A 40 10.41 15.75 28.49
CA SER A 40 9.61 14.56 28.14
C SER A 40 8.74 14.09 29.32
N THR A 41 7.51 14.61 29.38
CA THR A 41 6.49 14.17 30.34
C THR A 41 5.76 12.95 29.80
N LEU A 42 6.03 11.77 30.36
CA LEU A 42 5.26 10.56 30.03
C LEU A 42 3.78 10.78 30.38
N LEU A 43 2.90 10.59 29.41
CA LEU A 43 1.47 10.48 29.63
C LEU A 43 1.10 9.01 29.88
N GLU A 44 0.53 8.75 31.04
CA GLU A 44 0.11 7.41 31.49
C GLU A 44 -1.24 7.05 30.86
N THR A 45 -1.24 6.66 29.57
CA THR A 45 -2.45 6.26 28.85
C THR A 45 -3.10 5.07 29.56
N THR A 46 -4.32 5.29 30.05
CA THR A 46 -5.05 4.29 30.83
C THR A 46 -5.57 3.20 29.91
N SER A 47 -4.99 1.99 30.02
CA SER A 47 -5.44 0.81 29.29
C SER A 47 -6.93 0.54 29.57
N SER A 48 -7.74 0.66 28.53
CA SER A 48 -9.11 0.14 28.49
C SER A 48 -9.07 -1.23 27.85
N GLU A 49 -9.60 -2.25 28.52
CA GLU A 49 -9.66 -3.62 28.00
C GLU A 49 -10.70 -3.70 26.87
N THR A 50 -10.31 -3.34 25.65
CA THR A 50 -11.06 -3.71 24.44
C THR A 50 -10.99 -5.23 24.32
N THR A 51 -12.15 -5.91 24.42
CA THR A 51 -12.21 -7.36 24.22
C THR A 51 -11.94 -7.67 22.76
N THR A 52 -10.77 -8.23 22.47
CA THR A 52 -10.43 -8.74 21.15
C THR A 52 -11.48 -9.74 20.68
N THR A 53 -12.23 -9.37 19.65
CA THR A 53 -13.00 -10.32 18.84
C THR A 53 -12.02 -11.31 18.22
N ASP A 54 -12.32 -12.60 18.35
CA ASP A 54 -11.43 -13.70 17.98
C ASP A 54 -11.45 -13.89 16.45
N GLY A 55 -10.76 -12.99 15.74
CA GLY A 55 -10.74 -12.83 14.28
C GLY A 55 -9.99 -13.93 13.53
N THR A 56 -10.16 -15.19 13.93
CA THR A 56 -9.60 -16.36 13.23
C THR A 56 -10.71 -17.17 12.56
N GLU A 57 -11.34 -16.59 11.54
CA GLU A 57 -11.87 -17.41 10.45
C GLU A 57 -10.70 -18.09 9.73
N ALA A 58 -10.93 -19.30 9.21
CA ALA A 58 -9.83 -20.18 8.82
C ALA A 58 -9.35 -19.90 7.38
N THR A 59 -8.50 -18.89 7.20
CA THR A 59 -7.90 -18.46 5.91
C THR A 59 -7.10 -19.56 5.19
N GLY A 60 -6.76 -20.66 5.87
CA GLY A 60 -6.05 -21.81 5.30
C GLY A 60 -4.52 -21.73 5.42
N PHE A 61 -3.97 -20.55 5.68
CA PHE A 61 -2.54 -20.31 5.87
C PHE A 61 -2.08 -20.59 7.31
N ASP A 62 -0.86 -21.09 7.48
CA ASP A 62 -0.24 -21.25 8.80
C ASP A 62 0.40 -19.95 9.27
N LEU A 63 -0.39 -19.04 9.83
CA LEU A 63 0.12 -17.79 10.41
C LEU A 63 0.91 -18.00 11.73
N SER A 64 1.18 -19.25 12.14
CA SER A 64 1.88 -19.53 13.40
C SER A 64 3.41 -19.57 13.27
N PHE A 65 4.07 -19.18 14.36
CA PHE A 65 5.51 -19.38 14.57
C PHE A 65 5.72 -20.60 15.46
N SER A 66 6.56 -21.56 15.04
CA SER A 66 6.80 -22.74 15.87
C SER A 66 7.61 -22.38 17.11
N ALA A 67 7.39 -23.11 18.22
CA ALA A 67 8.19 -22.91 19.43
C ALA A 67 9.71 -23.05 19.19
N THR A 68 10.11 -23.83 18.18
CA THR A 68 11.51 -23.99 17.77
C THR A 68 12.09 -22.83 16.97
N ASP A 69 11.25 -22.01 16.33
CA ASP A 69 11.67 -20.78 15.62
C ASP A 69 11.79 -19.58 16.58
N LEU A 70 11.35 -19.74 17.83
CA LEU A 70 11.49 -18.78 18.92
C LEU A 70 12.66 -19.14 19.86
N GLU A 71 13.36 -20.26 19.62
CA GLU A 71 14.49 -20.73 20.44
C GLU A 71 15.85 -20.19 19.95
N THR A 72 16.19 -18.98 20.39
CA THR A 72 17.49 -18.33 20.11
C THR A 72 18.68 -18.88 20.93
N GLY A 73 18.45 -19.86 21.80
CA GLY A 73 19.45 -20.44 22.71
C GLY A 73 19.98 -21.80 22.26
N TYR A 74 21.22 -22.13 22.66
CA TYR A 74 21.92 -23.36 22.28
C TYR A 74 22.65 -24.01 23.48
N SER A 75 22.93 -25.30 23.37
CA SER A 75 23.64 -26.06 24.41
C SER A 75 25.16 -25.97 24.22
N ALA A 76 25.82 -25.15 25.04
CA ALA A 76 27.27 -24.96 25.01
C ALA A 76 28.10 -26.22 25.36
N GLU A 77 27.48 -27.30 25.85
CA GLU A 77 28.15 -28.59 26.08
C GLU A 77 28.16 -29.51 24.83
N THR A 78 27.42 -29.16 23.77
CA THR A 78 27.21 -30.02 22.59
C THR A 78 27.40 -29.32 21.23
N ILE A 79 27.66 -28.01 21.22
CA ILE A 79 27.85 -27.22 19.99
C ILE A 79 29.22 -27.47 19.33
N THR A 80 29.23 -27.55 18.00
CA THR A 80 30.48 -27.57 17.21
C THR A 80 30.90 -26.15 16.86
N THR A 81 32.11 -25.73 17.23
CA THR A 81 32.60 -24.38 16.96
C THR A 81 33.45 -24.33 15.68
N ILE A 82 33.31 -23.28 14.88
CA ILE A 82 34.03 -23.05 13.63
C ILE A 82 34.61 -21.64 13.63
N SER A 83 35.93 -21.51 13.57
CA SER A 83 36.62 -20.22 13.40
C SER A 83 37.13 -20.12 11.96
N LEU A 84 36.49 -19.26 11.17
CA LEU A 84 36.74 -19.04 9.75
C LEU A 84 38.03 -18.25 9.51
N ALA A 85 38.88 -18.76 8.61
CA ALA A 85 40.09 -18.06 8.15
C ALA A 85 40.54 -18.57 6.78
N ASP A 86 40.99 -17.67 5.90
CA ASP A 86 41.43 -18.00 4.54
C ASP A 86 42.53 -19.10 4.52
N ASN A 87 42.20 -20.25 3.92
CA ASN A 87 43.01 -21.46 3.83
C ASN A 87 43.47 -22.00 5.21
N ALA A 88 42.81 -21.59 6.28
CA ALA A 88 43.23 -21.83 7.66
C ALA A 88 42.07 -22.07 8.66
N THR A 89 40.82 -22.15 8.19
CA THR A 89 39.63 -22.44 9.03
C THR A 89 39.84 -23.66 9.92
N THR A 90 39.49 -23.50 11.19
CA THR A 90 39.56 -24.55 12.23
C THR A 90 38.20 -24.82 12.83
N TYR A 91 37.95 -26.05 13.27
CA TYR A 91 36.74 -26.41 14.01
C TYR A 91 37.03 -27.40 15.14
N GLU A 92 36.22 -27.35 16.19
CA GLU A 92 36.22 -28.29 17.32
C GLU A 92 34.82 -28.90 17.44
N GLY A 93 34.71 -30.21 17.22
CA GLY A 93 33.44 -30.93 17.17
C GLY A 93 33.38 -31.97 16.04
N SER A 94 32.21 -32.13 15.42
CA SER A 94 31.97 -33.09 14.33
C SER A 94 30.90 -32.60 13.36
N GLY A 95 30.72 -33.27 12.22
CA GLY A 95 29.76 -32.83 11.21
C GLY A 95 30.23 -31.65 10.35
N VAL A 96 31.54 -31.38 10.33
CA VAL A 96 32.15 -30.33 9.50
C VAL A 96 33.25 -30.96 8.63
N SER A 97 33.34 -30.47 7.39
CA SER A 97 34.46 -30.68 6.47
C SER A 97 34.89 -29.35 5.87
N VAL A 98 36.17 -29.22 5.51
CA VAL A 98 36.75 -27.98 4.95
C VAL A 98 37.61 -28.33 3.73
N GLU A 99 37.31 -27.73 2.58
CA GLU A 99 38.11 -27.84 1.36
C GLU A 99 38.46 -26.43 0.85
N GLY A 100 39.70 -26.00 1.09
CA GLY A 100 40.13 -24.63 0.82
C GLY A 100 39.36 -23.62 1.68
N ASN A 101 38.58 -22.75 1.04
CA ASN A 101 37.69 -21.78 1.67
C ASN A 101 36.20 -22.20 1.63
N ILE A 102 35.90 -23.44 1.26
CA ILE A 102 34.53 -24.00 1.36
C ILE A 102 34.44 -24.77 2.68
N VAL A 103 33.52 -24.34 3.54
CA VAL A 103 33.23 -24.97 4.84
C VAL A 103 31.87 -25.64 4.74
N LYS A 104 31.84 -26.96 4.86
CA LYS A 104 30.62 -27.75 4.63
C LYS A 104 30.18 -28.48 5.90
N ILE A 105 28.97 -28.17 6.37
CA ILE A 105 28.24 -28.87 7.43
C ILE A 105 27.60 -30.12 6.82
N THR A 106 27.81 -31.28 7.44
CA THR A 106 27.51 -32.63 6.92
C THR A 106 26.82 -33.55 7.95
N ALA A 107 26.21 -32.98 8.99
CA ALA A 107 25.35 -33.68 9.95
C ALA A 107 24.41 -32.69 10.67
N GLY A 108 23.24 -33.14 11.11
CA GLY A 108 22.35 -32.36 11.97
C GLY A 108 22.98 -32.01 13.32
N GLY A 109 22.66 -30.82 13.85
CA GLY A 109 23.18 -30.36 15.15
C GLY A 109 23.30 -28.84 15.29
N ASP A 110 23.88 -28.43 16.43
CA ASP A 110 24.18 -27.04 16.76
C ASP A 110 25.63 -26.67 16.33
N TYR A 111 25.78 -25.52 15.68
CA TYR A 111 27.04 -24.95 15.22
C TYR A 111 27.18 -23.49 15.65
N SER A 112 28.38 -23.05 16.03
CA SER A 112 28.70 -21.64 16.30
C SER A 112 29.88 -21.21 15.44
N ILE A 113 29.71 -20.11 14.69
CA ILE A 113 30.62 -19.67 13.65
C ILE A 113 31.06 -18.23 13.90
N GLU A 114 32.37 -17.99 13.80
CA GLU A 114 33.02 -16.68 13.93
C GLU A 114 34.11 -16.52 12.84
N GLY A 115 34.55 -15.29 12.55
CA GLY A 115 35.74 -15.04 11.73
C GLY A 115 35.44 -14.66 10.28
N THR A 116 36.42 -14.86 9.38
CA THR A 116 36.39 -14.26 8.04
C THR A 116 36.90 -15.17 6.92
N LEU A 117 36.18 -15.15 5.79
CA LEU A 117 36.65 -15.65 4.48
C LEU A 117 36.58 -14.52 3.45
N SER A 118 37.69 -14.25 2.75
CA SER A 118 37.74 -13.17 1.74
C SER A 118 37.35 -13.62 0.33
N ASP A 119 37.32 -14.93 0.08
CA ASP A 119 36.63 -15.59 -1.04
C ASP A 119 36.29 -17.01 -0.61
N GLY A 120 35.06 -17.25 -0.17
CA GLY A 120 34.67 -18.52 0.46
C GLY A 120 33.18 -18.70 0.65
N GLN A 121 32.80 -19.85 1.22
CA GLN A 121 31.40 -20.25 1.34
C GLN A 121 31.16 -21.10 2.59
N LEU A 122 30.01 -20.91 3.22
CA LEU A 122 29.42 -21.83 4.18
C LEU A 122 28.32 -22.65 3.48
N VAL A 123 28.41 -23.98 3.56
CA VAL A 123 27.50 -24.90 2.86
C VAL A 123 26.87 -25.85 3.86
N VAL A 124 25.54 -25.97 3.87
CA VAL A 124 24.80 -26.99 4.64
C VAL A 124 24.33 -28.08 3.67
N SER A 125 24.62 -29.33 4.00
CA SER A 125 24.26 -30.49 3.18
C SER A 125 24.17 -31.70 4.10
N VAL A 126 22.98 -31.84 4.69
CA VAL A 126 22.61 -32.91 5.63
C VAL A 126 21.44 -33.68 5.03
N ALA A 127 20.95 -34.75 5.65
CA ALA A 127 19.77 -35.42 5.12
C ALA A 127 18.52 -34.51 5.17
N ASP A 128 17.58 -34.75 4.25
CA ASP A 128 16.18 -34.26 4.23
C ASP A 128 15.36 -34.44 5.53
N THR A 129 15.95 -35.04 6.56
CA THR A 129 15.36 -35.35 7.88
C THR A 129 16.24 -34.87 9.04
N GLU A 130 17.31 -34.12 8.75
CA GLU A 130 18.24 -33.55 9.74
C GLU A 130 18.07 -32.03 9.88
N LYS A 131 18.07 -31.57 11.14
CA LYS A 131 17.92 -30.16 11.52
C LYS A 131 19.26 -29.53 11.88
N VAL A 132 19.49 -28.30 11.46
CA VAL A 132 20.77 -27.58 11.67
C VAL A 132 20.52 -26.22 12.30
N ARG A 133 21.16 -25.94 13.44
CA ARG A 133 21.15 -24.62 14.09
C ARG A 133 22.54 -23.99 13.95
N ILE A 134 22.63 -22.80 13.37
CA ILE A 134 23.89 -22.09 13.12
C ILE A 134 23.83 -20.74 13.82
N GLN A 135 24.67 -20.52 14.82
CA GLN A 135 24.92 -19.20 15.38
C GLN A 135 25.96 -18.46 14.53
N LEU A 136 25.60 -17.28 14.03
CA LEU A 136 26.53 -16.34 13.41
C LEU A 136 26.98 -15.34 14.49
N ASN A 137 28.28 -15.31 14.77
CA ASN A 137 28.90 -14.53 15.84
C ASN A 137 30.13 -13.79 15.33
N GLY A 138 29.93 -12.73 14.54
CA GLY A 138 31.02 -11.98 13.92
C GLY A 138 31.54 -12.65 12.64
N VAL A 139 30.61 -13.14 11.82
CA VAL A 139 30.90 -13.85 10.56
C VAL A 139 30.98 -12.86 9.40
N VAL A 140 32.11 -12.87 8.69
CA VAL A 140 32.29 -12.07 7.46
C VAL A 140 32.66 -13.01 6.30
N ILE A 141 31.79 -13.14 5.29
CA ILE A 141 32.04 -14.00 4.12
C ILE A 141 31.77 -13.22 2.83
N THR A 142 32.83 -13.01 2.06
CA THR A 142 32.74 -12.63 0.63
C THR A 142 32.86 -13.88 -0.23
N SER A 143 32.09 -13.95 -1.33
CA SER A 143 32.26 -14.95 -2.39
C SER A 143 32.31 -14.29 -3.76
N PHE A 144 33.34 -14.59 -4.55
CA PHE A 144 33.47 -14.13 -5.94
C PHE A 144 32.89 -15.13 -6.96
N THR A 145 32.26 -16.22 -6.50
CA THR A 145 31.83 -17.34 -7.38
C THR A 145 30.36 -17.70 -7.25
N SER A 146 29.75 -17.54 -6.08
CA SER A 146 28.36 -17.95 -5.78
C SER A 146 27.90 -17.25 -4.48
N ALA A 147 26.90 -17.79 -3.80
CA ALA A 147 26.42 -17.30 -2.51
C ALA A 147 27.42 -17.55 -1.36
N PRO A 148 27.62 -16.58 -0.44
CA PRO A 148 28.27 -16.77 0.85
C PRO A 148 27.71 -17.90 1.72
N ILE A 149 26.38 -18.09 1.74
CA ILE A 149 25.72 -19.20 2.46
C ILE A 149 24.79 -19.97 1.52
N ILE A 150 24.99 -21.29 1.43
CA ILE A 150 24.15 -22.21 0.65
C ILE A 150 23.62 -23.31 1.58
N ILE A 151 22.31 -23.54 1.58
CA ILE A 151 21.68 -24.72 2.18
C ILE A 151 21.20 -25.62 1.04
N GLU A 152 21.94 -26.70 0.78
CA GLU A 152 21.68 -27.60 -0.33
C GLU A 152 20.53 -28.58 -0.06
N GLU A 153 20.53 -29.12 1.15
CA GLU A 153 19.64 -30.16 1.67
C GLU A 153 19.65 -30.12 3.21
N ALA A 154 18.47 -30.07 3.81
CA ALA A 154 18.16 -30.18 5.24
C ALA A 154 16.64 -30.40 5.42
N ASP A 155 16.20 -30.71 6.65
CA ASP A 155 14.78 -30.63 7.05
C ASP A 155 14.39 -29.18 7.38
N LYS A 156 15.20 -28.50 8.20
CA LYS A 156 15.11 -27.05 8.47
C LYS A 156 16.42 -26.49 9.01
N VAL A 157 16.73 -25.24 8.68
CA VAL A 157 17.91 -24.52 9.16
C VAL A 157 17.52 -23.24 9.92
N TRP A 158 18.13 -23.04 11.10
CA TRP A 158 18.01 -21.80 11.89
C TRP A 158 19.33 -21.03 11.85
N LEU A 159 19.32 -19.80 11.32
CA LEU A 159 20.42 -18.85 11.42
C LEU A 159 20.18 -17.90 12.60
N THR A 160 21.01 -18.00 13.63
CA THR A 160 20.88 -17.25 14.88
C THR A 160 21.91 -16.13 14.93
N LEU A 161 21.47 -14.88 14.82
CA LEU A 161 22.33 -13.70 14.95
C LEU A 161 22.64 -13.48 16.43
N ALA A 162 23.89 -13.74 16.84
CA ALA A 162 24.32 -13.62 18.23
C ALA A 162 24.16 -12.18 18.74
N GLU A 163 23.70 -12.01 19.99
CA GLU A 163 23.47 -10.70 20.62
C GLU A 163 24.73 -9.81 20.52
N GLY A 164 24.59 -8.63 19.92
CA GLY A 164 25.68 -7.68 19.73
C GLY A 164 26.76 -8.09 18.71
N SER A 165 26.52 -9.12 17.90
CA SER A 165 27.40 -9.46 16.77
C SER A 165 27.02 -8.69 15.50
N GLU A 166 28.03 -8.31 14.71
CA GLU A 166 27.87 -7.80 13.35
C GLU A 166 28.31 -8.88 12.36
N ASN A 167 27.42 -9.29 11.46
CA ASN A 167 27.69 -10.33 10.47
C ASN A 167 27.51 -9.74 9.07
N ILE A 168 28.43 -10.02 8.15
CA ILE A 168 28.46 -9.40 6.82
C ILE A 168 28.63 -10.47 5.75
N LEU A 169 27.67 -10.54 4.82
CA LEU A 169 27.70 -11.44 3.68
C LEU A 169 27.76 -10.63 2.38
N THR A 170 28.55 -11.08 1.41
CA THR A 170 28.75 -10.39 0.14
C THR A 170 28.93 -11.38 -1.00
N ASP A 171 27.96 -11.46 -1.91
CA ASP A 171 28.14 -12.16 -3.18
C ASP A 171 28.77 -11.23 -4.24
N THR A 172 28.91 -11.69 -5.48
CA THR A 172 29.44 -10.89 -6.59
C THR A 172 28.55 -10.98 -7.82
N ALA A 173 28.34 -9.83 -8.47
CA ALA A 173 27.53 -9.69 -9.68
C ALA A 173 28.00 -10.59 -10.84
N GLY A 174 27.04 -11.26 -11.48
CA GLY A 174 27.29 -12.10 -12.65
C GLY A 174 27.66 -13.56 -12.34
N SER A 175 27.37 -14.04 -11.13
CA SER A 175 27.44 -15.48 -10.85
C SER A 175 26.32 -16.23 -11.58
N THR A 176 26.72 -17.28 -12.30
CA THR A 176 25.82 -18.25 -12.94
C THR A 176 25.86 -19.59 -12.20
N ALA A 177 25.99 -19.56 -10.88
CA ALA A 177 26.08 -20.78 -10.07
C ALA A 177 24.73 -21.50 -10.01
N MET A 178 24.77 -22.82 -10.12
CA MET A 178 23.60 -23.71 -10.13
C MET A 178 23.74 -24.77 -9.05
N LEU A 179 22.64 -25.12 -8.40
CA LEU A 179 22.54 -26.27 -7.49
C LEU A 179 21.53 -27.27 -8.07
N GLY A 180 22.04 -28.26 -8.79
CA GLY A 180 21.20 -29.10 -9.64
C GLY A 180 20.63 -28.26 -10.79
N ASP A 181 19.30 -28.29 -10.95
CA ASP A 181 18.59 -27.53 -11.97
C ASP A 181 18.15 -26.13 -11.50
N SER A 182 18.37 -25.78 -10.22
CA SER A 182 18.03 -24.47 -9.63
C SER A 182 19.20 -23.49 -9.68
N THR A 183 18.95 -22.22 -10.05
CA THR A 183 19.94 -21.14 -9.94
C THR A 183 20.16 -20.77 -8.47
N ILE A 184 21.42 -20.60 -8.06
CA ILE A 184 21.76 -20.02 -6.75
C ILE A 184 21.64 -18.49 -6.90
N ASP A 185 20.47 -17.97 -6.56
CA ASP A 185 20.06 -16.59 -6.86
C ASP A 185 20.02 -15.66 -5.63
N GLY A 186 20.23 -16.17 -4.42
CA GLY A 186 20.33 -15.39 -3.18
C GLY A 186 21.73 -15.38 -2.56
N ALA A 187 22.14 -14.30 -1.89
CA ALA A 187 23.40 -14.25 -1.13
C ALA A 187 23.37 -15.12 0.14
N ILE A 188 22.17 -15.30 0.73
CA ILE A 188 21.80 -16.52 1.44
C ILE A 188 20.80 -17.27 0.55
N TYR A 189 21.05 -18.55 0.27
CA TYR A 189 20.20 -19.37 -0.58
C TYR A 189 19.87 -20.72 0.08
N SER A 190 18.59 -21.09 0.16
CA SER A 190 18.12 -22.33 0.76
C SER A 190 17.15 -23.11 -0.13
N LYS A 191 17.29 -24.44 -0.14
CA LYS A 191 16.30 -25.41 -0.68
C LYS A 191 15.62 -26.24 0.43
N ALA A 192 15.41 -25.61 1.57
CA ALA A 192 14.69 -26.14 2.72
C ALA A 192 14.23 -24.95 3.57
N ASP A 193 13.27 -25.16 4.47
CA ASP A 193 12.83 -24.18 5.47
C ASP A 193 14.00 -23.40 6.08
N LEU A 194 13.92 -22.07 6.01
CA LEU A 194 14.92 -21.17 6.58
C LEU A 194 14.29 -20.29 7.66
N ALA A 195 14.81 -20.39 8.89
CA ALA A 195 14.47 -19.49 9.99
C ALA A 195 15.65 -18.57 10.32
N LEU A 196 15.40 -17.26 10.50
CA LEU A 196 16.36 -16.29 11.02
C LEU A 196 15.86 -15.73 12.35
N GLN A 197 16.75 -15.68 13.34
CA GLN A 197 16.37 -15.38 14.72
C GLN A 197 17.54 -14.73 15.49
N GLY A 198 17.26 -14.17 16.67
CA GLY A 198 18.27 -13.59 17.55
C GLY A 198 18.20 -12.06 17.62
N ALA A 199 19.32 -11.44 18.02
CA ALA A 199 19.38 -10.00 18.32
C ALA A 199 20.65 -9.31 17.77
N GLY A 200 21.50 -10.04 17.04
CA GLY A 200 22.62 -9.46 16.30
C GLY A 200 22.19 -8.73 15.02
N THR A 201 23.18 -8.26 14.28
CA THR A 201 23.02 -7.59 12.98
C THR A 201 23.53 -8.48 11.85
N LEU A 202 22.81 -8.47 10.74
CA LEU A 202 23.17 -9.11 9.47
C LEU A 202 23.10 -8.07 8.34
N THR A 203 24.26 -7.75 7.76
CA THR A 203 24.36 -6.95 6.55
C THR A 203 24.56 -7.87 5.34
N VAL A 204 23.73 -7.73 4.31
CA VAL A 204 23.79 -8.53 3.08
C VAL A 204 23.99 -7.61 1.88
N TYR A 205 25.10 -7.80 1.18
CA TYR A 205 25.37 -7.18 -0.11
C TYR A 205 25.15 -8.21 -1.23
N ALA A 206 23.93 -8.23 -1.77
CA ALA A 206 23.49 -9.09 -2.86
C ALA A 206 23.68 -8.39 -4.22
N ASN A 207 24.93 -8.34 -4.63
CA ASN A 207 25.37 -7.83 -5.93
C ASN A 207 24.93 -8.75 -7.09
N ASN A 208 24.69 -10.04 -6.86
CA ASN A 208 24.24 -10.94 -7.93
C ASN A 208 22.75 -10.78 -8.26
N ARG A 209 21.88 -10.99 -7.26
CA ARG A 209 20.43 -10.81 -7.41
C ARG A 209 19.76 -10.59 -6.05
N HIS A 210 19.31 -11.64 -5.35
CA HIS A 210 18.47 -11.52 -4.16
C HIS A 210 19.27 -11.52 -2.85
N GLY A 211 18.72 -10.89 -1.80
CA GLY A 211 19.31 -10.90 -0.46
C GLY A 211 19.28 -12.28 0.21
N ILE A 212 18.10 -12.66 0.72
CA ILE A 212 17.87 -13.93 1.44
C ILE A 212 16.76 -14.69 0.73
N VAL A 213 17.05 -15.92 0.29
CA VAL A 213 16.15 -16.77 -0.49
C VAL A 213 15.92 -18.10 0.21
N SER A 214 14.65 -18.43 0.45
CA SER A 214 14.17 -19.80 0.68
C SER A 214 13.33 -20.25 -0.52
N LYS A 215 13.55 -21.48 -0.99
CA LYS A 215 12.67 -22.12 -1.99
C LYS A 215 11.51 -22.90 -1.35
N ASP A 216 11.37 -22.80 -0.02
CA ASP A 216 10.24 -23.25 0.80
C ASP A 216 9.81 -22.07 1.72
N ASP A 217 9.49 -22.29 2.99
CA ASP A 217 9.19 -21.22 3.97
C ASP A 217 10.43 -20.36 4.32
N LEU A 218 10.23 -19.05 4.48
CA LEU A 218 11.16 -18.11 5.13
C LEU A 218 10.52 -17.54 6.41
N VAL A 219 11.13 -17.79 7.57
CA VAL A 219 10.62 -17.34 8.88
C VAL A 219 11.63 -16.40 9.54
N ILE A 220 11.20 -15.28 10.09
CA ILE A 220 12.05 -14.32 10.82
C ILE A 220 11.41 -13.99 12.17
N THR A 221 12.14 -14.21 13.27
CA THR A 221 11.62 -14.02 14.65
C THR A 221 12.38 -12.98 15.48
N GLY A 222 13.27 -12.23 14.84
CA GLY A 222 14.03 -11.13 15.44
C GLY A 222 15.34 -10.88 14.70
N GLY A 223 16.03 -9.79 15.05
CA GLY A 223 17.33 -9.41 14.53
C GLY A 223 17.33 -8.03 13.87
N ASN A 224 18.48 -7.63 13.33
CA ASN A 224 18.64 -6.38 12.59
C ASN A 224 19.22 -6.70 11.21
N TYR A 225 18.54 -6.28 10.15
CA TYR A 225 18.81 -6.69 8.77
C TYR A 225 19.05 -5.46 7.90
N HIS A 226 20.22 -5.36 7.28
CA HIS A 226 20.54 -4.31 6.31
C HIS A 226 20.86 -4.98 4.97
N ILE A 227 19.89 -4.97 4.05
CA ILE A 227 19.96 -5.76 2.81
C ILE A 227 19.98 -4.81 1.61
N LEU A 228 21.06 -4.86 0.84
CA LEU A 228 21.19 -4.16 -0.45
C LEU A 228 21.19 -5.23 -1.54
N ALA A 229 20.18 -5.24 -2.42
CA ALA A 229 19.97 -6.31 -3.39
C ALA A 229 19.68 -5.82 -4.82
N ASN A 230 20.32 -6.44 -5.82
CA ASN A 230 20.04 -6.24 -7.25
C ASN A 230 18.78 -7.00 -7.75
N GLY A 231 17.95 -7.45 -6.82
CA GLY A 231 16.67 -8.10 -6.96
C GLY A 231 15.92 -7.96 -5.63
N GLN A 232 15.09 -8.93 -5.25
CA GLN A 232 14.37 -8.88 -3.98
C GLN A 232 15.29 -8.92 -2.74
N GLY A 233 14.83 -8.30 -1.64
CA GLY A 233 15.53 -8.32 -0.35
C GLY A 233 15.32 -9.64 0.39
N LEU A 234 14.06 -9.98 0.66
CA LEU A 234 13.62 -11.22 1.30
C LEU A 234 12.70 -11.99 0.33
N SER A 235 13.00 -13.26 0.08
CA SER A 235 12.20 -14.14 -0.77
C SER A 235 12.00 -15.48 -0.08
N GLY A 236 10.75 -15.86 0.15
CA GLY A 236 10.37 -17.17 0.66
C GLY A 236 9.26 -17.73 -0.22
N LYS A 237 9.59 -18.73 -1.05
CA LYS A 237 8.70 -19.21 -2.12
C LYS A 237 7.29 -19.52 -1.59
N ASP A 238 7.23 -20.23 -0.47
CA ASP A 238 5.96 -20.72 0.07
C ASP A 238 5.35 -19.79 1.12
N ALA A 239 6.18 -19.13 1.91
CA ALA A 239 5.77 -18.10 2.86
C ALA A 239 6.93 -17.15 3.17
N VAL A 240 6.61 -15.90 3.51
CA VAL A 240 7.47 -15.06 4.36
C VAL A 240 6.71 -14.71 5.64
N LYS A 241 7.16 -15.25 6.78
CA LYS A 241 6.56 -15.02 8.10
C LYS A 241 7.50 -14.21 8.99
N ILE A 242 7.13 -12.98 9.37
CA ILE A 242 7.94 -12.09 10.20
C ILE A 242 7.21 -11.80 11.52
N LYS A 243 7.83 -12.12 12.65
CA LYS A 243 7.28 -11.84 13.98
C LYS A 243 7.69 -10.46 14.51
N ASP A 244 8.98 -10.15 14.35
CA ASP A 244 9.64 -8.96 14.88
C ASP A 244 11.03 -8.82 14.21
N GLY A 245 11.63 -7.65 14.32
CA GLY A 245 12.95 -7.33 13.78
C GLY A 245 13.05 -5.91 13.22
N ASN A 246 14.27 -5.42 13.04
CA ASN A 246 14.55 -4.16 12.34
C ASN A 246 15.06 -4.47 10.93
N PHE A 247 14.44 -3.87 9.91
CA PHE A 247 14.75 -4.11 8.50
C PHE A 247 15.04 -2.79 7.79
N THR A 248 16.19 -2.72 7.12
CA THR A 248 16.53 -1.69 6.13
C THR A 248 16.76 -2.40 4.81
N LEU A 249 15.83 -2.25 3.88
CA LEU A 249 15.82 -2.96 2.60
C LEU A 249 15.99 -1.94 1.47
N THR A 250 17.06 -2.05 0.68
CA THR A 250 17.28 -1.25 -0.53
C THR A 250 17.41 -2.19 -1.72
N THR A 251 16.39 -2.25 -2.58
CA THR A 251 16.17 -3.38 -3.48
C THR A 251 15.83 -2.93 -4.90
N GLN A 252 16.41 -3.59 -5.91
CA GLN A 252 16.14 -3.27 -7.32
C GLN A 252 14.90 -4.02 -7.89
N LYS A 253 14.25 -4.78 -7.02
CA LYS A 253 12.92 -5.41 -7.15
C LYS A 253 12.27 -5.50 -5.77
N ASP A 254 11.05 -5.98 -5.74
CA ASP A 254 10.18 -6.34 -4.62
C ASP A 254 10.92 -6.57 -3.29
N ALA A 255 10.73 -5.73 -2.27
CA ALA A 255 11.58 -5.81 -1.08
C ALA A 255 11.35 -7.09 -0.25
N ILE A 256 10.10 -7.55 -0.16
CA ILE A 256 9.69 -8.83 0.43
C ILE A 256 8.73 -9.56 -0.54
N GLN A 257 9.01 -10.82 -0.89
CA GLN A 257 8.22 -11.60 -1.84
C GLN A 257 7.90 -13.03 -1.38
N SER A 258 6.68 -13.49 -1.66
CA SER A 258 6.29 -14.90 -1.65
C SER A 258 5.48 -15.27 -2.90
N ASP A 259 6.06 -16.09 -3.79
CA ASP A 259 5.63 -16.21 -5.19
C ASP A 259 5.09 -17.61 -5.60
N ASN A 260 4.68 -18.48 -4.67
CA ASN A 260 4.10 -19.79 -5.03
C ASN A 260 2.64 -19.69 -5.52
N ILE A 261 2.43 -20.04 -6.79
CA ILE A 261 1.12 -20.11 -7.47
C ILE A 261 0.63 -21.56 -7.74
N GLU A 262 1.39 -22.58 -7.33
CA GLU A 262 1.08 -24.00 -7.55
C GLU A 262 0.20 -24.60 -6.44
N ASP A 263 0.26 -24.04 -5.22
CA ASP A 263 -0.52 -24.43 -4.05
C ASP A 263 -1.22 -23.18 -3.48
N PRO A 264 -2.57 -23.11 -3.45
CA PRO A 264 -3.29 -21.91 -3.01
C PRO A 264 -3.16 -21.62 -1.50
N THR A 265 -2.55 -22.52 -0.72
CA THR A 265 -2.20 -22.28 0.70
C THR A 265 -0.73 -21.84 0.90
N ARG A 266 -0.05 -21.44 -0.19
CA ARG A 266 1.34 -20.95 -0.24
C ARG A 266 1.41 -19.65 -1.04
N GLY A 267 2.56 -18.98 -1.06
CA GLY A 267 2.73 -17.67 -1.69
C GLY A 267 2.20 -16.52 -0.84
N TYR A 268 2.25 -16.66 0.50
CA TYR A 268 1.68 -15.70 1.44
C TYR A 268 2.76 -14.95 2.24
N ILE A 269 2.45 -13.72 2.64
CA ILE A 269 3.25 -12.93 3.58
C ILE A 269 2.44 -12.72 4.85
N TYR A 270 3.06 -12.95 6.01
CA TYR A 270 2.49 -12.63 7.32
C TYR A 270 3.46 -11.83 8.17
N ILE A 271 3.00 -10.69 8.70
CA ILE A 271 3.76 -9.85 9.62
C ILE A 271 2.97 -9.65 10.91
N GLU A 272 3.49 -10.17 12.02
CA GLU A 272 2.95 -9.92 13.37
C GLU A 272 3.48 -8.60 13.95
N GLY A 273 4.67 -8.17 13.51
CA GLY A 273 5.36 -6.97 13.98
C GLY A 273 6.75 -6.79 13.38
N GLY A 274 7.39 -5.68 13.74
CA GLY A 274 8.74 -5.29 13.29
C GLY A 274 8.80 -3.79 12.93
N ASN A 275 9.98 -3.35 12.52
CA ASN A 275 10.25 -2.00 12.02
C ASN A 275 10.90 -2.09 10.64
N PHE A 276 10.22 -1.59 9.61
CA PHE A 276 10.62 -1.71 8.21
C PHE A 276 10.90 -0.32 7.62
N VAL A 277 12.08 -0.14 7.05
CA VAL A 277 12.45 1.00 6.20
C VAL A 277 12.82 0.44 4.84
N ILE A 278 12.04 0.78 3.81
CA ILE A 278 12.09 0.15 2.49
C ILE A 278 12.28 1.21 1.40
N ASP A 279 13.29 1.01 0.56
CA ASP A 279 13.52 1.71 -0.71
C ASP A 279 13.57 0.65 -1.82
N SER A 280 12.46 0.51 -2.55
CA SER A 280 12.29 -0.52 -3.58
C SER A 280 12.12 0.10 -4.97
N GLN A 281 12.78 -0.49 -5.96
CA GLN A 281 12.55 -0.23 -7.38
C GLN A 281 11.60 -1.29 -8.00
N GLY A 282 10.89 -2.03 -7.16
CA GLY A 282 9.67 -2.76 -7.46
C GLY A 282 8.65 -2.51 -6.35
N ASP A 283 7.78 -3.49 -6.07
CA ASP A 283 6.83 -3.39 -4.95
C ASP A 283 7.56 -3.34 -3.58
N ALA A 284 6.90 -2.94 -2.48
CA ALA A 284 7.51 -3.13 -1.14
C ALA A 284 7.26 -4.56 -0.64
N LEU A 285 6.00 -5.01 -0.64
CA LEU A 285 5.60 -6.37 -0.29
C LEU A 285 4.77 -6.97 -1.44
N GLN A 286 5.14 -8.17 -1.92
CA GLN A 286 4.41 -8.87 -2.99
C GLN A 286 4.05 -10.31 -2.58
N ALA A 287 2.77 -10.64 -2.62
CA ALA A 287 2.25 -11.98 -2.30
C ALA A 287 1.30 -12.52 -3.39
N GLU A 288 1.44 -13.80 -3.74
CA GLU A 288 0.59 -14.47 -4.74
C GLU A 288 -0.71 -15.07 -4.19
N SER A 289 -0.87 -15.16 -2.87
CA SER A 289 -2.10 -15.67 -2.26
C SER A 289 -2.73 -14.78 -1.20
N TYR A 290 -1.96 -14.36 -0.19
CA TYR A 290 -2.47 -13.64 0.96
C TYR A 290 -1.40 -12.75 1.60
N LEU A 291 -1.78 -11.53 1.99
CA LEU A 291 -0.92 -10.60 2.72
C LEU A 291 -1.63 -10.17 4.00
N ALA A 292 -1.13 -10.63 5.15
CA ALA A 292 -1.65 -10.24 6.46
C ALA A 292 -0.62 -9.46 7.28
N ILE A 293 -1.03 -8.28 7.76
CA ILE A 293 -0.24 -7.45 8.68
C ILE A 293 -1.08 -7.20 9.94
N ALA A 294 -0.65 -7.76 11.06
CA ALA A 294 -1.28 -7.54 12.37
C ALA A 294 -0.63 -6.38 13.15
N GLY A 295 0.55 -5.93 12.72
CA GLY A 295 1.27 -4.84 13.35
C GLY A 295 2.65 -4.59 12.73
N GLY A 296 3.27 -3.50 13.16
CA GLY A 296 4.60 -3.06 12.74
C GLY A 296 4.67 -1.55 12.51
N TYR A 297 5.87 -1.05 12.27
CA TYR A 297 6.14 0.30 11.75
C TYR A 297 6.71 0.17 10.35
N PHE A 298 6.19 0.92 9.38
CA PHE A 298 6.57 0.85 7.97
C PHE A 298 6.84 2.24 7.40
N GLU A 299 8.06 2.49 6.95
CA GLU A 299 8.46 3.62 6.12
C GLU A 299 8.78 3.05 4.72
N ILE A 300 7.91 3.32 3.74
CA ILE A 300 7.92 2.67 2.43
C ILE A 300 8.08 3.70 1.31
N ILE A 301 9.16 3.54 0.53
CA ILE A 301 9.36 4.22 -0.75
C ILE A 301 9.42 3.17 -1.86
N THR A 302 8.59 3.32 -2.88
CA THR A 302 8.57 2.44 -4.06
C THR A 302 8.60 3.24 -5.37
N GLY A 303 9.36 2.77 -6.36
CA GLY A 303 9.54 3.44 -7.66
C GLY A 303 10.27 4.79 -7.60
N GLY A 304 10.75 5.20 -6.41
CA GLY A 304 11.27 6.53 -6.13
C GLY A 304 10.27 7.50 -5.50
N GLY A 305 9.01 7.08 -5.29
CA GLY A 305 7.96 7.87 -4.65
C GLY A 305 6.99 8.56 -5.61
N SER A 306 5.90 9.11 -5.07
CA SER A 306 4.74 9.67 -5.80
C SER A 306 5.10 10.74 -6.83
N GLU A 307 6.18 11.51 -6.61
CA GLU A 307 6.74 12.46 -7.59
C GLU A 307 7.15 11.81 -8.94
N ASN A 308 7.21 10.47 -9.01
CA ASN A 308 7.55 9.69 -10.20
C ASN A 308 6.37 8.90 -10.77
N GLY A 309 5.15 9.13 -10.27
CA GLY A 309 3.94 8.46 -10.71
C GLY A 309 3.55 8.73 -12.16
N VAL A 310 2.54 7.99 -12.64
CA VAL A 310 1.98 8.19 -13.97
C VAL A 310 1.37 9.59 -14.03
N ILE A 311 1.58 10.31 -15.14
CA ILE A 311 0.90 11.59 -15.34
C ILE A 311 -0.40 11.30 -16.08
N HIS A 312 -1.45 11.05 -15.31
CA HIS A 312 -2.83 10.98 -15.78
C HIS A 312 -3.17 12.33 -16.44
N THR A 313 -3.74 12.31 -17.66
CA THR A 313 -4.06 13.55 -18.39
C THR A 313 -5.46 13.53 -18.94
N GLU A 314 -6.37 14.12 -18.19
CA GLU A 314 -7.78 14.21 -18.56
C GLU A 314 -7.98 15.01 -19.86
N SER A 315 -8.16 14.27 -20.96
CA SER A 315 -8.19 14.82 -22.32
C SER A 315 -9.62 15.00 -22.82
N MET A 316 -10.47 15.66 -22.02
CA MET A 316 -11.85 16.02 -22.34
C MET A 316 -12.04 16.44 -23.81
N ASN A 317 -12.56 15.54 -24.64
CA ASN A 317 -12.85 15.78 -26.05
C ASN A 317 -14.29 16.32 -26.20
N PRO A 318 -14.52 17.62 -26.47
CA PRO A 318 -15.84 18.26 -26.32
C PRO A 318 -16.90 17.86 -27.36
N PHE A 319 -16.67 16.77 -28.10
CA PHE A 319 -17.51 16.28 -29.20
C PHE A 319 -17.81 14.77 -29.13
N GLY A 320 -17.57 14.11 -27.99
CA GLY A 320 -18.10 12.76 -27.73
C GLY A 320 -17.59 11.69 -28.70
N GLY A 321 -16.27 11.64 -28.88
CA GLY A 321 -15.58 10.55 -29.56
C GLY A 321 -14.34 10.18 -28.76
N ASP A 322 -14.19 8.88 -28.51
CA ASP A 322 -13.17 8.20 -27.70
C ASP A 322 -12.15 9.12 -27.03
N ALA A 323 -12.30 9.31 -25.71
CA ALA A 323 -11.19 9.70 -24.87
C ALA A 323 -10.16 8.57 -24.95
N ASN A 324 -9.19 8.71 -25.86
CA ASN A 324 -8.01 7.87 -25.87
C ASN A 324 -7.13 8.33 -24.71
N GLU A 325 -7.55 7.93 -23.52
CA GLU A 325 -6.67 7.54 -22.42
C GLU A 325 -5.31 7.11 -23.00
N THR A 326 -4.28 7.91 -22.73
CA THR A 326 -2.93 7.71 -23.28
C THR A 326 -1.95 7.44 -22.14
N THR A 327 -2.42 6.67 -21.15
CA THR A 327 -1.59 5.80 -20.33
C THR A 327 -0.60 5.06 -21.22
N THR A 328 0.68 5.47 -21.18
CA THR A 328 1.74 4.83 -21.97
C THR A 328 2.25 3.56 -21.31
N GLU A 329 1.32 2.75 -20.78
CA GLU A 329 1.58 1.43 -20.22
C GLU A 329 1.94 0.44 -21.31
N THR A 330 3.22 0.50 -21.70
CA THR A 330 3.87 -0.63 -22.35
C THR A 330 4.06 -1.72 -21.31
N ASP A 331 3.24 -2.77 -21.41
CA ASP A 331 3.18 -4.13 -20.77
C ASP A 331 4.55 -4.79 -20.42
N THR A 332 5.37 -4.02 -19.71
CA THR A 332 6.83 -4.14 -19.48
C THR A 332 7.34 -3.20 -18.38
N THR A 333 6.49 -2.27 -17.92
CA THR A 333 6.67 -1.45 -16.70
C THR A 333 6.91 -2.35 -15.48
N VAL A 334 7.53 -1.77 -14.46
CA VAL A 334 7.83 -2.48 -13.22
C VAL A 334 6.79 -2.04 -12.20
N SER A 335 6.01 -3.00 -11.69
CA SER A 335 5.11 -2.77 -10.55
C SER A 335 5.90 -2.14 -9.39
N THR A 336 5.40 -1.03 -8.88
CA THR A 336 5.98 -0.23 -7.80
C THR A 336 4.94 0.10 -6.73
N LYS A 337 3.95 -0.78 -6.54
CA LYS A 337 2.91 -0.65 -5.52
C LYS A 337 3.50 -0.86 -4.12
N GLY A 338 2.96 -0.19 -3.11
CA GLY A 338 3.40 -0.33 -1.72
C GLY A 338 3.17 -1.75 -1.20
N LEU A 339 1.93 -2.09 -0.93
CA LEU A 339 1.49 -3.46 -0.65
C LEU A 339 0.81 -4.03 -1.89
N LYS A 340 1.29 -5.16 -2.40
CA LYS A 340 0.68 -5.87 -3.53
C LYS A 340 0.32 -7.30 -3.16
N VAL A 341 -0.94 -7.68 -3.38
CA VAL A 341 -1.36 -9.08 -3.28
C VAL A 341 -2.30 -9.48 -4.40
N ARG A 342 -2.25 -10.75 -4.79
CA ARG A 342 -3.07 -11.29 -5.88
C ARG A 342 -4.53 -11.52 -5.53
N ASN A 343 -4.87 -11.94 -4.30
CA ASN A 343 -6.24 -12.39 -3.98
C ASN A 343 -6.85 -11.72 -2.74
N GLU A 344 -6.11 -11.61 -1.63
CA GLU A 344 -6.67 -11.12 -0.35
C GLU A 344 -5.63 -10.38 0.50
N LEU A 345 -5.95 -9.14 0.87
CA LEU A 345 -5.15 -8.27 1.74
C LEU A 345 -5.86 -8.05 3.07
N LEU A 346 -5.13 -8.18 4.18
CA LEU A 346 -5.67 -7.97 5.53
C LEU A 346 -4.72 -7.14 6.39
N ILE A 347 -5.17 -5.97 6.84
CA ILE A 347 -4.48 -5.17 7.86
C ILE A 347 -5.34 -5.14 9.13
N SER A 348 -4.75 -5.54 10.25
CA SER A 348 -5.37 -5.54 11.59
C SER A 348 -4.56 -4.74 12.62
N GLY A 349 -3.60 -3.95 12.15
CA GLY A 349 -2.79 -3.05 12.96
C GLY A 349 -1.50 -2.66 12.24
N GLY A 350 -0.87 -1.58 12.73
CA GLY A 350 0.39 -1.06 12.23
C GLY A 350 0.36 0.46 12.04
N GLU A 351 1.54 1.02 11.82
CA GLU A 351 1.75 2.43 11.50
C GLU A 351 2.55 2.50 10.19
N PHE A 352 1.98 3.14 9.17
CA PHE A 352 2.48 3.09 7.80
C PHE A 352 2.64 4.52 7.23
N TYR A 353 3.79 4.76 6.62
CA TYR A 353 4.08 5.93 5.80
C TYR A 353 4.45 5.43 4.40
N PHE A 354 3.53 5.62 3.46
CA PHE A 354 3.72 5.26 2.07
C PHE A 354 4.08 6.50 1.26
N ASN A 355 5.10 6.36 0.41
CA ASN A 355 5.43 7.29 -0.66
C ASN A 355 5.73 6.46 -1.91
N THR A 356 4.73 6.28 -2.77
CA THR A 356 4.73 5.21 -3.80
C THR A 356 4.45 5.80 -5.19
N ALA A 357 5.21 5.38 -6.21
CA ALA A 357 5.05 5.87 -7.60
C ALA A 357 3.87 5.22 -8.38
N ASP A 358 3.07 4.44 -7.67
CA ASP A 358 2.10 3.43 -8.10
C ASP A 358 1.38 3.04 -6.78
N ASP A 359 0.19 2.42 -6.77
CA ASP A 359 -0.70 2.47 -5.59
C ASP A 359 -0.04 2.02 -4.27
N SER A 360 -0.31 2.75 -3.19
CA SER A 360 0.18 2.39 -1.85
C SER A 360 -0.43 1.06 -1.38
N ILE A 361 -1.73 0.92 -1.62
CA ILE A 361 -2.69 -0.17 -1.37
C ILE A 361 -3.18 -1.05 -2.54
N HIS A 362 -2.60 -2.16 -3.00
CA HIS A 362 -3.18 -2.93 -4.14
C HIS A 362 -3.54 -4.39 -3.83
N SER A 363 -4.78 -4.78 -4.16
CA SER A 363 -5.23 -6.17 -4.19
C SER A 363 -5.90 -6.53 -5.52
N ASN A 364 -5.41 -7.56 -6.22
CA ASN A 364 -6.13 -8.14 -7.38
C ASN A 364 -7.32 -9.06 -6.99
N GLY A 365 -7.82 -8.87 -5.78
CA GLY A 365 -9.06 -9.43 -5.25
C GLY A 365 -9.60 -8.52 -4.15
N SER A 366 -9.77 -9.04 -2.93
CA SER A 366 -10.34 -8.29 -1.80
C SER A 366 -9.28 -7.65 -0.90
N ALA A 367 -9.69 -6.62 -0.16
CA ALA A 367 -8.88 -6.00 0.90
C ALA A 367 -9.74 -5.74 2.15
N SER A 368 -9.14 -5.85 3.35
CA SER A 368 -9.83 -5.64 4.63
C SER A 368 -8.94 -4.93 5.64
N LEU A 369 -9.39 -3.75 6.09
CA LEU A 369 -8.63 -2.80 6.90
C LEU A 369 -9.33 -2.60 8.26
N TYR A 370 -9.06 -3.50 9.21
CA TYR A 370 -9.67 -3.58 10.54
C TYR A 370 -9.02 -2.69 11.62
N ALA A 371 -7.76 -2.28 11.41
CA ALA A 371 -7.08 -1.29 12.24
C ALA A 371 -5.75 -0.89 11.61
N GLY A 372 -5.27 0.30 11.98
CA GLY A 372 -3.96 0.82 11.59
C GLY A 372 -3.98 2.34 11.45
N ASN A 373 -2.81 2.93 11.32
CA ASN A 373 -2.62 4.32 10.93
C ASN A 373 -1.92 4.35 9.58
N LEU A 374 -2.61 4.78 8.51
CA LEU A 374 -2.07 4.87 7.16
C LEU A 374 -1.87 6.34 6.79
N THR A 375 -0.64 6.75 6.48
CA THR A 375 -0.34 8.01 5.79
C THR A 375 0.12 7.67 4.38
N ILE A 376 -0.54 8.23 3.37
CA ILE A 376 -0.38 7.82 1.96
C ILE A 376 -0.11 9.05 1.08
N ASP A 377 1.08 9.08 0.48
CA ASP A 377 1.39 9.85 -0.72
C ASP A 377 1.57 8.87 -1.89
N SER A 378 0.56 8.75 -2.75
CA SER A 378 0.59 7.89 -3.94
C SER A 378 0.75 8.71 -5.23
N GLY A 379 1.41 8.12 -6.22
CA GLY A 379 1.53 8.62 -7.58
C GLY A 379 0.49 8.06 -8.56
N ASP A 380 -0.36 7.15 -8.05
CA ASP A 380 -1.55 6.58 -8.68
C ASP A 380 -2.60 6.47 -7.53
N ASP A 381 -3.41 5.41 -7.44
CA ASP A 381 -4.42 5.25 -6.38
C ASP A 381 -3.88 5.27 -4.93
N GLY A 382 -4.67 5.79 -4.00
CA GLY A 382 -4.37 5.66 -2.57
C GLY A 382 -4.56 4.23 -2.07
N ILE A 383 -5.72 3.63 -2.37
CA ILE A 383 -6.08 2.24 -2.06
C ILE A 383 -6.94 1.68 -3.20
N HIS A 384 -6.50 0.60 -3.84
CA HIS A 384 -7.13 -0.10 -4.95
C HIS A 384 -7.46 -1.57 -4.59
N ALA A 385 -8.67 -2.03 -4.94
CA ALA A 385 -9.03 -3.45 -4.87
C ALA A 385 -9.93 -3.89 -6.04
N ASP A 386 -9.46 -4.83 -6.87
CA ASP A 386 -10.23 -5.44 -7.96
C ASP A 386 -11.63 -5.94 -7.53
N GLY A 387 -11.77 -6.38 -6.27
CA GLY A 387 -12.99 -6.94 -5.69
C GLY A 387 -13.56 -6.08 -4.54
N ASP A 388 -13.81 -6.73 -3.39
CA ASP A 388 -14.42 -6.07 -2.23
C ASP A 388 -13.36 -5.45 -1.30
N LEU A 389 -13.50 -4.15 -0.99
CA LEU A 389 -12.76 -3.43 0.04
C LEU A 389 -13.64 -3.20 1.29
N LEU A 390 -13.15 -3.63 2.45
CA LEU A 390 -13.75 -3.37 3.76
C LEU A 390 -12.87 -2.47 4.62
N ILE A 391 -13.45 -1.43 5.21
CA ILE A 391 -12.81 -0.53 6.18
C ILE A 391 -13.63 -0.55 7.48
N ASP A 392 -13.04 -1.07 8.57
CA ASP A 392 -13.70 -1.24 9.86
C ASP A 392 -12.75 -0.87 11.01
N GLY A 393 -12.50 0.44 11.18
CA GLY A 393 -11.75 1.01 12.32
C GLY A 393 -10.34 1.49 12.01
N THR A 394 -9.90 1.45 10.75
CA THR A 394 -8.61 2.00 10.33
C THR A 394 -8.62 3.53 10.25
N THR A 395 -7.50 4.17 10.59
CA THR A 395 -7.25 5.60 10.36
C THR A 395 -6.50 5.75 9.05
N ILE A 396 -7.06 6.50 8.09
CA ILE A 396 -6.55 6.65 6.73
C ILE A 396 -6.38 8.14 6.43
N ASN A 397 -5.17 8.55 6.05
CA ASN A 397 -4.86 9.90 5.64
C ASN A 397 -4.09 9.87 4.31
N ILE A 398 -4.83 9.95 3.21
CA ILE A 398 -4.28 10.11 1.86
C ILE A 398 -4.05 11.61 1.64
N THR A 399 -2.79 11.99 1.56
CA THR A 399 -2.34 13.38 1.34
C THR A 399 -2.06 13.68 -0.13
N GLN A 400 -1.85 12.66 -0.96
CA GLN A 400 -1.88 12.71 -2.41
C GLN A 400 -2.24 11.34 -2.99
N SER A 401 -3.04 11.33 -4.05
CA SER A 401 -3.23 10.20 -4.99
C SER A 401 -3.87 10.70 -6.28
N TYR A 402 -3.96 9.85 -7.32
CA TYR A 402 -4.84 10.12 -8.47
C TYR A 402 -6.30 9.96 -8.03
N GLU A 403 -6.77 8.73 -7.83
CA GLU A 403 -8.01 8.46 -7.09
C GLU A 403 -7.71 8.14 -5.62
N GLY A 404 -8.65 8.45 -4.72
CA GLY A 404 -8.49 8.22 -3.30
C GLY A 404 -8.55 6.74 -2.92
N ILE A 405 -9.72 6.14 -3.15
CA ILE A 405 -10.03 4.77 -2.77
C ILE A 405 -10.91 4.16 -3.88
N GLU A 406 -10.40 3.19 -4.64
CA GLU A 406 -11.13 2.43 -5.66
C GLU A 406 -11.42 0.99 -5.20
N ALA A 407 -12.63 0.49 -5.47
CA ALA A 407 -12.89 -0.94 -5.49
C ALA A 407 -14.15 -1.31 -6.30
N SER A 408 -14.35 -2.60 -6.62
CA SER A 408 -15.66 -3.07 -7.13
C SER A 408 -16.79 -2.86 -6.11
N THR A 409 -16.48 -3.05 -4.82
CA THR A 409 -17.37 -2.76 -3.68
C THR A 409 -16.56 -2.08 -2.58
N ILE A 410 -17.02 -0.94 -2.06
CA ILE A 410 -16.42 -0.31 -0.87
C ILE A 410 -17.42 -0.36 0.29
N THR A 411 -17.04 -0.95 1.42
CA THR A 411 -17.82 -0.94 2.66
C THR A 411 -17.05 -0.25 3.78
N VAL A 412 -17.62 0.82 4.36
CA VAL A 412 -17.09 1.53 5.52
C VAL A 412 -18.01 1.30 6.73
N GLU A 413 -17.61 0.39 7.62
CA GLU A 413 -18.29 0.17 8.90
C GLU A 413 -17.85 1.21 9.94
N ALA A 414 -16.55 1.53 9.98
CA ALA A 414 -15.96 2.52 10.85
C ALA A 414 -14.59 2.98 10.33
N GLY A 415 -14.13 4.15 10.79
CA GLY A 415 -12.80 4.69 10.49
C GLY A 415 -12.71 6.18 10.80
N ASP A 416 -11.51 6.72 10.63
CA ASP A 416 -11.25 8.16 10.52
C ASP A 416 -10.47 8.35 9.20
N ILE A 417 -11.16 8.86 8.17
CA ILE A 417 -10.73 8.80 6.78
C ILE A 417 -10.63 10.21 6.22
N SER A 418 -9.44 10.60 5.77
CA SER A 418 -9.14 11.86 5.11
C SER A 418 -8.53 11.58 3.74
N VAL A 419 -9.13 12.12 2.68
CA VAL A 419 -8.73 11.91 1.29
C VAL A 419 -8.49 13.24 0.57
N PHE A 420 -7.32 13.37 -0.06
CA PHE A 420 -7.03 14.38 -1.08
C PHE A 420 -6.62 13.66 -2.38
N ALA A 421 -7.42 13.84 -3.43
CA ALA A 421 -7.31 13.15 -4.72
C ALA A 421 -7.30 14.16 -5.87
N ASP A 422 -6.49 13.91 -6.90
CA ASP A 422 -6.41 14.74 -8.11
C ASP A 422 -7.52 14.41 -9.14
N ASP A 423 -8.19 13.27 -9.01
CA ASP A 423 -9.49 12.97 -9.59
C ASP A 423 -10.50 12.60 -8.47
N ASP A 424 -11.02 11.37 -8.43
CA ASP A 424 -12.14 10.96 -7.56
C ASP A 424 -11.72 10.62 -6.12
N GLY A 425 -12.57 10.96 -5.14
CA GLY A 425 -12.30 10.72 -3.72
C GLY A 425 -12.59 9.31 -3.24
N PHE A 426 -13.68 8.73 -3.74
CA PHE A 426 -14.01 7.31 -3.68
C PHE A 426 -14.58 6.96 -5.05
N ASN A 427 -14.01 5.96 -5.72
CA ASN A 427 -14.52 5.43 -6.98
C ASN A 427 -15.04 4.01 -6.75
N VAL A 428 -16.20 3.69 -7.34
CA VAL A 428 -16.74 2.32 -7.35
C VAL A 428 -17.12 1.93 -8.78
N ALA A 429 -16.10 1.82 -9.63
CA ALA A 429 -16.14 1.27 -10.98
C ALA A 429 -15.74 -0.22 -11.00
N GLY A 430 -14.55 -0.55 -10.50
CA GLY A 430 -14.11 -1.91 -10.21
C GLY A 430 -13.28 -2.60 -11.30
N GLY A 431 -11.98 -2.70 -11.04
CA GLY A 431 -11.09 -3.75 -11.52
C GLY A 431 -10.41 -3.51 -12.87
N ASN A 432 -9.10 -3.82 -12.89
CA ASN A 432 -8.15 -3.68 -14.01
C ASN A 432 -8.59 -2.68 -15.10
N ASP A 433 -8.01 -1.47 -15.04
CA ASP A 433 -7.96 -0.32 -15.96
C ASP A 433 -7.97 -0.61 -17.50
N GLN A 434 -7.79 -1.86 -17.91
CA GLN A 434 -8.02 -2.38 -19.27
C GLN A 434 -9.50 -2.64 -19.64
N SER A 435 -10.43 -2.65 -18.68
CA SER A 435 -11.68 -3.42 -18.78
C SER A 435 -12.79 -2.84 -19.68
N SER A 436 -12.88 -1.52 -19.84
CA SER A 436 -13.97 -0.83 -20.57
C SER A 436 -14.05 -1.19 -22.07
N LEU A 437 -12.91 -1.37 -22.75
CA LEU A 437 -12.82 -1.36 -24.22
C LEU A 437 -13.44 -2.56 -24.97
N ASN A 438 -13.90 -3.61 -24.28
CA ASN A 438 -14.24 -4.90 -24.94
C ASN A 438 -15.73 -5.30 -25.00
N ARG A 439 -16.66 -4.60 -24.32
CA ARG A 439 -18.11 -4.91 -24.44
C ARG A 439 -18.77 -4.19 -25.62
N MET A 440 -18.56 -4.72 -26.82
CA MET A 440 -19.20 -4.30 -28.07
C MET A 440 -20.74 -4.30 -27.99
N GLY A 441 -21.32 -3.16 -27.59
CA GLY A 441 -22.77 -2.96 -27.44
C GLY A 441 -23.28 -2.85 -26.00
N ALA A 442 -22.42 -2.73 -24.99
CA ALA A 442 -22.80 -2.07 -23.73
C ALA A 442 -22.90 -0.55 -23.97
N ASN A 443 -23.73 0.12 -23.18
CA ASN A 443 -23.74 1.59 -23.08
C ASN A 443 -22.94 1.96 -21.82
N PRO A 444 -21.94 2.86 -21.88
CA PRO A 444 -21.10 3.21 -20.72
C PRO A 444 -21.83 4.01 -19.64
N PHE A 445 -23.13 4.29 -19.82
CA PHE A 445 -24.02 4.91 -18.83
C PHE A 445 -25.14 3.94 -18.39
N ASP A 446 -24.93 2.62 -18.51
CA ASP A 446 -25.83 1.60 -17.95
C ASP A 446 -25.36 1.26 -16.53
N VAL A 447 -26.22 1.49 -15.53
CA VAL A 447 -25.93 1.23 -14.10
C VAL A 447 -25.47 -0.21 -13.87
N ASN A 448 -24.33 -0.39 -13.20
CA ASN A 448 -23.88 -1.69 -12.76
C ASN A 448 -24.45 -2.02 -11.36
N GLU A 449 -25.51 -2.83 -11.30
CA GLU A 449 -26.14 -3.26 -10.04
C GLU A 449 -25.19 -4.08 -9.12
N GLU A 450 -23.99 -4.46 -9.59
CA GLU A 450 -22.96 -5.15 -8.79
C GLU A 450 -21.99 -4.18 -8.08
N ASN A 451 -21.88 -2.91 -8.49
CA ASN A 451 -21.08 -1.90 -7.79
C ASN A 451 -21.85 -1.28 -6.61
N LEU A 452 -21.18 -1.11 -5.46
CA LEU A 452 -21.77 -0.51 -4.26
C LEU A 452 -20.75 0.20 -3.36
N LEU A 453 -20.99 1.47 -3.06
CA LEU A 453 -20.44 2.19 -1.91
C LEU A 453 -21.41 2.10 -0.73
N LEU A 454 -21.01 1.46 0.37
CA LEU A 454 -21.82 1.26 1.57
C LEU A 454 -21.15 1.92 2.79
N ILE A 455 -21.71 3.01 3.28
CA ILE A 455 -21.20 3.75 4.45
C ILE A 455 -22.15 3.54 5.63
N ASN A 456 -21.75 2.71 6.59
CA ASN A 456 -22.48 2.45 7.83
C ASN A 456 -21.99 3.34 9.00
N GLY A 457 -20.76 3.85 8.94
CA GLY A 457 -20.15 4.63 10.01
C GLY A 457 -18.84 5.31 9.62
N GLY A 458 -18.10 5.78 10.64
CA GLY A 458 -16.83 6.49 10.48
C GLY A 458 -16.95 8.02 10.43
N THR A 459 -15.80 8.69 10.50
CA THR A 459 -15.64 10.11 10.12
C THR A 459 -14.96 10.12 8.76
N ILE A 460 -15.51 10.84 7.80
CA ILE A 460 -15.03 10.84 6.41
C ILE A 460 -14.89 12.29 5.92
N TYR A 461 -13.70 12.65 5.45
CA TYR A 461 -13.38 13.92 4.81
C TYR A 461 -12.79 13.67 3.43
N VAL A 462 -13.33 14.32 2.40
CA VAL A 462 -12.90 14.17 1.01
C VAL A 462 -12.67 15.54 0.37
N ASN A 463 -11.56 15.68 -0.37
CA ASN A 463 -11.16 16.90 -1.09
C ASN A 463 -10.75 16.58 -2.54
N ALA A 464 -11.66 15.95 -3.29
CA ALA A 464 -11.47 15.44 -4.66
C ALA A 464 -11.68 16.51 -5.74
N TYR A 465 -10.83 16.58 -6.76
CA TYR A 465 -11.00 17.49 -7.91
C TYR A 465 -11.92 16.92 -9.01
N GLY A 466 -12.01 15.60 -9.09
CA GLY A 466 -13.11 14.83 -9.68
C GLY A 466 -14.26 14.66 -8.69
N ASP A 467 -14.95 13.53 -8.76
CA ASP A 467 -16.15 13.25 -7.98
C ASP A 467 -15.89 13.02 -6.48
N GLY A 468 -16.81 13.53 -5.65
CA GLY A 468 -16.68 13.46 -4.19
C GLY A 468 -16.87 12.04 -3.64
N LEU A 469 -17.88 11.34 -4.14
CA LEU A 469 -18.12 9.91 -3.99
C LEU A 469 -18.77 9.48 -5.31
N ASP A 470 -18.08 8.70 -6.15
CA ASP A 470 -18.65 8.06 -7.34
C ASP A 470 -19.16 6.64 -7.03
N SER A 471 -20.13 6.19 -7.83
CA SER A 471 -20.35 4.78 -8.07
C SER A 471 -21.02 4.53 -9.42
N ASN A 472 -20.43 3.64 -10.22
CA ASN A 472 -21.11 3.10 -11.41
C ASN A 472 -22.37 2.26 -11.07
N GLY A 473 -22.57 1.96 -9.77
CA GLY A 473 -23.76 1.32 -9.21
C GLY A 473 -24.48 2.22 -8.21
N TYR A 474 -24.46 1.89 -6.93
CA TYR A 474 -25.22 2.57 -5.88
C TYR A 474 -24.34 3.11 -4.75
N THR A 475 -24.79 4.20 -4.12
CA THR A 475 -24.20 4.72 -2.87
C THR A 475 -25.24 4.69 -1.76
N ILE A 476 -24.98 3.97 -0.67
CA ILE A 476 -25.91 3.76 0.45
C ILE A 476 -25.28 4.24 1.76
N ILE A 477 -25.88 5.26 2.36
CA ILE A 477 -25.40 5.92 3.58
C ILE A 477 -26.37 5.64 4.74
N ASN A 478 -25.96 4.76 5.65
CA ASN A 478 -26.70 4.39 6.86
C ASN A 478 -26.19 5.13 8.12
N GLY A 479 -25.00 5.72 8.07
CA GLY A 479 -24.39 6.41 9.19
C GLY A 479 -23.10 7.14 8.82
N GLY A 480 -22.33 7.53 9.83
CA GLY A 480 -21.10 8.30 9.70
C GLY A 480 -21.31 9.82 9.75
N ASP A 481 -20.21 10.56 9.86
CA ASP A 481 -20.15 12.02 9.73
C ASP A 481 -19.24 12.36 8.54
N ILE A 482 -19.84 12.81 7.44
CA ILE A 482 -19.23 12.91 6.10
C ILE A 482 -19.12 14.38 5.67
N THR A 483 -17.93 14.81 5.25
CA THR A 483 -17.64 16.16 4.73
C THR A 483 -16.94 16.09 3.37
N ILE A 484 -17.48 16.77 2.34
CA ILE A 484 -16.98 16.70 0.96
C ILE A 484 -16.72 18.11 0.39
N SER A 485 -15.49 18.36 -0.07
CA SER A 485 -15.01 19.60 -0.68
C SER A 485 -14.60 19.37 -2.14
N GLY A 486 -15.52 19.57 -3.08
CA GLY A 486 -15.29 19.42 -4.51
C GLY A 486 -16.51 18.87 -5.28
N PRO A 487 -16.40 18.76 -6.62
CA PRO A 487 -15.36 19.31 -7.49
C PRO A 487 -15.53 20.82 -7.72
N GLU A 488 -14.50 21.47 -8.27
CA GLU A 488 -14.63 22.81 -8.89
C GLU A 488 -15.10 22.73 -10.35
N ASN A 489 -14.92 21.58 -10.97
CA ASN A 489 -15.06 21.38 -12.41
C ASN A 489 -16.55 21.15 -12.80
N GLY A 490 -16.90 21.40 -14.06
CA GLY A 490 -18.29 21.38 -14.54
C GLY A 490 -18.83 20.03 -15.03
N GLY A 491 -17.99 18.99 -15.05
CA GLY A 491 -18.26 17.66 -15.62
C GLY A 491 -18.31 16.52 -14.60
N ASN A 492 -18.23 16.84 -13.30
CA ASN A 492 -18.23 15.95 -12.14
C ASN A 492 -19.18 16.51 -11.06
N GLY A 493 -19.44 15.77 -9.97
CA GLY A 493 -20.34 16.11 -8.87
C GLY A 493 -19.78 15.88 -7.45
N THR A 494 -20.44 16.45 -6.43
CA THR A 494 -20.09 16.18 -5.02
C THR A 494 -20.54 14.79 -4.57
N LEU A 495 -21.46 14.20 -5.33
CA LEU A 495 -21.86 12.81 -5.38
C LEU A 495 -22.11 12.53 -6.87
N ASP A 496 -21.67 11.38 -7.37
CA ASP A 496 -22.30 10.72 -8.53
C ASP A 496 -22.60 9.26 -8.12
N ALA A 497 -23.64 8.69 -8.71
CA ALA A 497 -24.07 7.33 -8.49
C ALA A 497 -25.07 6.95 -9.57
N GLY A 498 -24.70 6.07 -10.51
CA GLY A 498 -25.57 5.72 -11.65
C GLY A 498 -26.96 5.22 -11.24
N GLY A 499 -27.03 4.47 -10.13
CA GLY A 499 -28.26 4.00 -9.47
C GLY A 499 -28.84 4.95 -8.43
N GLY A 500 -28.11 6.00 -8.05
CA GLY A 500 -28.47 7.04 -7.11
C GLY A 500 -27.97 6.81 -5.67
N THR A 501 -27.87 7.91 -4.92
CA THR A 501 -27.40 7.91 -3.52
C THR A 501 -28.55 7.90 -2.51
N THR A 502 -28.68 6.84 -1.71
CA THR A 502 -29.75 6.69 -0.71
C THR A 502 -29.23 6.95 0.71
N ILE A 503 -29.88 7.82 1.48
CA ILE A 503 -29.48 8.14 2.88
C ILE A 503 -30.55 7.80 3.92
N THR A 504 -30.14 7.12 5.00
CA THR A 504 -31.02 6.65 6.09
C THR A 504 -30.55 7.05 7.50
N GLY A 505 -29.31 7.51 7.65
CA GLY A 505 -28.74 7.99 8.92
C GLY A 505 -27.48 8.82 8.72
N GLY A 506 -26.84 9.21 9.84
CA GLY A 506 -25.59 9.98 9.84
C GLY A 506 -25.74 11.47 9.54
N THR A 507 -24.61 12.12 9.30
CA THR A 507 -24.51 13.50 8.82
C THR A 507 -23.76 13.50 7.49
N LEU A 508 -24.27 14.23 6.49
CA LEU A 508 -23.49 14.56 5.31
C LEU A 508 -23.55 16.06 5.07
N VAL A 509 -22.40 16.66 4.80
CA VAL A 509 -22.26 18.01 4.26
C VAL A 509 -21.29 17.99 3.08
N GLY A 510 -21.68 18.60 1.97
CA GLY A 510 -20.92 18.61 0.74
C GLY A 510 -21.08 19.92 -0.01
N SER A 511 -20.01 20.36 -0.65
CA SER A 511 -19.93 21.64 -1.36
C SER A 511 -19.01 21.53 -2.57
N GLY A 512 -19.54 21.88 -3.75
CA GLY A 512 -18.83 21.78 -5.02
C GLY A 512 -19.57 22.46 -6.17
N SER A 513 -19.31 21.98 -7.39
CA SER A 513 -19.87 22.49 -8.64
C SER A 513 -21.35 22.16 -8.80
N SER A 514 -22.11 23.08 -9.43
CA SER A 514 -23.49 22.82 -9.87
C SER A 514 -23.58 22.25 -11.30
N GLY A 515 -22.48 21.73 -11.85
CA GLY A 515 -22.38 21.23 -13.23
C GLY A 515 -23.15 19.93 -13.43
N MET A 516 -22.65 18.84 -12.82
CA MET A 516 -23.35 17.55 -12.72
C MET A 516 -23.79 17.27 -11.27
N ALA A 517 -24.31 18.29 -10.58
CA ALA A 517 -24.74 18.13 -9.20
C ALA A 517 -25.98 17.22 -9.08
N GLU A 518 -25.73 15.94 -8.78
CA GLU A 518 -26.71 14.95 -8.36
C GLU A 518 -27.17 15.19 -6.90
N GLY A 519 -28.19 14.43 -6.48
CA GLY A 519 -28.75 14.49 -5.14
C GLY A 519 -29.39 13.15 -4.75
N PHE A 520 -29.97 13.10 -3.56
CA PHE A 520 -30.38 11.82 -2.98
C PHE A 520 -31.59 11.17 -3.68
N ALA A 521 -31.54 9.84 -3.78
CA ALA A 521 -32.58 9.00 -4.33
C ALA A 521 -33.88 9.03 -3.49
N SER A 522 -35.01 8.85 -4.17
CA SER A 522 -36.37 9.06 -3.61
C SER A 522 -36.82 8.06 -2.54
N ASP A 523 -36.04 7.01 -2.28
CA ASP A 523 -36.23 6.04 -1.22
C ASP A 523 -35.45 6.35 0.07
N SER A 524 -34.62 7.40 0.05
CA SER A 524 -33.98 7.98 1.24
C SER A 524 -35.01 8.24 2.34
N THR A 525 -34.64 7.90 3.58
CA THR A 525 -35.52 8.00 4.75
C THR A 525 -35.11 9.10 5.71
N GLN A 526 -33.87 9.58 5.64
CA GLN A 526 -33.42 10.79 6.33
C GLN A 526 -33.65 12.04 5.46
N VAL A 527 -34.05 13.14 6.09
CA VAL A 527 -34.30 14.42 5.41
C VAL A 527 -32.99 14.97 4.83
N ASN A 528 -33.04 15.37 3.57
CA ASN A 528 -31.88 15.75 2.80
C ASN A 528 -32.19 16.85 1.76
N VAL A 529 -31.13 17.48 1.26
CA VAL A 529 -31.18 18.67 0.42
C VAL A 529 -30.09 18.65 -0.65
N LEU A 530 -30.46 18.97 -1.89
CA LEU A 530 -29.57 19.52 -2.93
C LEU A 530 -29.93 21.00 -3.17
N GLN A 531 -28.96 21.88 -3.01
CA GLN A 531 -29.14 23.34 -3.10
C GLN A 531 -28.09 23.96 -4.04
N ASN A 532 -28.49 24.15 -5.30
CA ASN A 532 -27.73 24.95 -6.27
C ASN A 532 -27.90 26.44 -5.94
N LEU A 533 -26.82 27.20 -6.01
CA LEU A 533 -26.71 28.61 -5.60
C LEU A 533 -26.67 29.54 -6.82
N GLU A 534 -27.22 30.75 -6.69
CA GLU A 534 -27.14 31.77 -7.76
C GLU A 534 -25.74 32.40 -7.91
N ALA A 535 -24.85 32.18 -6.93
CA ALA A 535 -23.50 32.70 -6.88
C ALA A 535 -22.49 31.57 -6.59
N THR A 536 -21.29 31.70 -7.16
CA THR A 536 -20.11 30.91 -6.77
C THR A 536 -19.43 31.58 -5.59
N TYR A 537 -18.96 30.77 -4.64
CA TYR A 537 -18.24 31.19 -3.45
C TYR A 537 -16.81 30.64 -3.48
N GLU A 538 -15.89 31.38 -2.84
CA GLU A 538 -14.46 31.09 -2.84
C GLU A 538 -14.11 29.95 -1.85
N ALA A 539 -13.03 29.23 -2.12
CA ALA A 539 -12.43 28.30 -1.17
C ALA A 539 -12.10 28.96 0.17
N GLY A 540 -12.23 28.22 1.27
CA GLY A 540 -12.11 28.71 2.64
C GLY A 540 -13.34 29.46 3.17
N THR A 541 -14.47 29.42 2.46
CA THR A 541 -15.73 30.03 2.92
C THR A 541 -16.48 29.07 3.86
N GLU A 542 -16.92 29.60 5.01
CA GLU A 542 -17.79 28.90 5.96
C GLU A 542 -19.24 28.88 5.47
N ILE A 543 -19.86 27.69 5.52
CA ILE A 543 -21.28 27.43 5.24
C ILE A 543 -21.95 27.04 6.55
N THR A 544 -23.08 27.67 6.86
CA THR A 544 -23.89 27.35 8.05
C THR A 544 -25.36 27.14 7.70
N ILE A 545 -25.97 26.10 8.27
CA ILE A 545 -27.42 25.83 8.22
C ILE A 545 -27.99 26.06 9.61
N SER A 546 -28.91 27.00 9.77
CA SER A 546 -29.51 27.37 11.06
C SER A 546 -31.03 27.18 11.10
N ASP A 547 -31.57 26.85 12.28
CA ASP A 547 -33.01 26.78 12.52
C ASP A 547 -33.69 28.17 12.55
N ALA A 548 -35.03 28.18 12.56
CA ALA A 548 -35.84 29.41 12.62
C ALA A 548 -35.69 30.23 13.94
N THR A 549 -34.87 29.78 14.89
CA THR A 549 -34.52 30.52 16.12
C THR A 549 -33.07 31.03 16.12
N GLY A 550 -32.25 30.60 15.16
CA GLY A 550 -30.85 30.97 15.01
C GLY A 550 -29.87 30.00 15.66
N ASN A 551 -30.26 28.75 15.95
CA ASN A 551 -29.31 27.69 16.32
C ASN A 551 -28.66 27.13 15.06
N VAL A 552 -27.33 27.09 14.99
CA VAL A 552 -26.60 26.41 13.91
C VAL A 552 -26.72 24.90 14.12
N MET A 553 -27.15 24.19 13.07
CA MET A 553 -27.34 22.73 13.05
C MET A 553 -26.23 22.03 12.26
N LEU A 554 -25.78 22.64 11.16
CA LEU A 554 -24.65 22.19 10.35
C LEU A 554 -23.70 23.37 10.09
N SER A 555 -22.40 23.12 10.13
CA SER A 555 -21.34 24.13 9.95
C SER A 555 -20.11 23.46 9.37
N TRP A 556 -19.65 23.91 8.20
CA TRP A 556 -18.41 23.41 7.58
C TRP A 556 -17.73 24.51 6.77
N ILE A 557 -16.52 24.22 6.28
CA ILE A 557 -15.76 25.08 5.38
C ILE A 557 -15.57 24.29 4.08
N ALA A 558 -15.79 24.93 2.93
CA ALA A 558 -15.46 24.35 1.63
C ALA A 558 -14.00 24.65 1.27
N ASP A 559 -13.20 23.63 0.98
CA ASP A 559 -11.78 23.78 0.66
C ASP A 559 -11.51 24.09 -0.82
N LYS A 560 -12.54 23.93 -1.66
CA LYS A 560 -12.57 24.26 -3.09
C LYS A 560 -13.66 25.31 -3.37
N THR A 561 -13.64 25.96 -4.54
CA THR A 561 -14.72 26.87 -4.95
C THR A 561 -16.02 26.09 -5.24
N PHE A 562 -17.18 26.67 -4.93
CA PHE A 562 -18.46 25.96 -5.00
C PHE A 562 -19.63 26.85 -5.38
N ASN A 563 -20.64 26.25 -6.02
CA ASN A 563 -21.97 26.84 -6.23
C ASN A 563 -23.12 25.81 -6.12
N SER A 564 -22.83 24.62 -5.60
CA SER A 564 -23.78 23.60 -5.15
C SER A 564 -23.48 23.24 -3.69
N LEU A 565 -24.54 22.90 -2.94
CA LEU A 565 -24.46 22.29 -1.61
C LEU A 565 -25.32 21.03 -1.59
N VAL A 566 -24.81 19.96 -1.02
CA VAL A 566 -25.57 18.75 -0.72
C VAL A 566 -25.47 18.47 0.78
N PHE A 567 -26.59 18.25 1.47
CA PHE A 567 -26.54 17.99 2.92
C PHE A 567 -27.71 17.18 3.46
N SER A 568 -27.47 16.46 4.56
CA SER A 568 -28.45 15.69 5.31
C SER A 568 -28.05 15.58 6.79
N SER A 569 -29.04 15.54 7.67
CA SER A 569 -28.83 15.25 9.10
C SER A 569 -30.15 14.80 9.74
N SER A 570 -30.05 13.94 10.76
CA SER A 570 -31.19 13.49 11.57
C SER A 570 -31.89 14.63 12.35
N GLU A 571 -31.29 15.82 12.47
CA GLU A 571 -31.92 17.00 13.07
C GLU A 571 -32.85 17.78 12.09
N LEU A 572 -32.75 17.51 10.78
CA LEU A 572 -33.59 18.18 9.78
C LEU A 572 -35.03 17.62 9.78
N THR A 573 -36.02 18.52 9.78
CA THR A 573 -37.44 18.18 9.98
C THR A 573 -38.31 18.71 8.85
N ILE A 574 -39.15 17.84 8.28
CA ILE A 574 -40.11 18.18 7.23
C ILE A 574 -41.16 19.17 7.76
N GLY A 575 -41.36 20.27 7.03
CA GLY A 575 -42.31 21.34 7.34
C GLY A 575 -41.70 22.54 8.07
N GLU A 576 -40.46 22.44 8.55
CA GLU A 576 -39.72 23.53 9.17
C GLU A 576 -38.96 24.38 8.13
N THR A 577 -38.50 25.56 8.54
CA THR A 577 -37.72 26.48 7.69
C THR A 577 -36.38 26.80 8.33
N TYR A 578 -35.34 26.72 7.51
CA TYR A 578 -33.95 26.89 7.86
C TYR A 578 -33.35 28.09 7.11
N THR A 579 -32.26 28.65 7.63
CA THR A 579 -31.47 29.68 6.96
C THR A 579 -30.11 29.11 6.58
N ILE A 580 -29.78 29.15 5.29
CA ILE A 580 -28.44 28.92 4.77
C ILE A 580 -27.70 30.26 4.82
N SER A 581 -26.52 30.29 5.42
CA SER A 581 -25.69 31.48 5.57
C SER A 581 -24.28 31.21 5.04
N ILE A 582 -23.88 31.97 4.02
CA ILE A 582 -22.61 31.80 3.28
C ILE A 582 -22.02 33.18 3.03
N ALA A 583 -20.79 33.45 3.49
CA ALA A 583 -20.10 34.75 3.35
C ALA A 583 -20.89 36.02 3.82
N GLY A 584 -22.04 35.84 4.49
CA GLY A 584 -22.95 36.92 4.91
C GLY A 584 -24.21 37.08 4.04
N ASP A 585 -24.31 36.38 2.91
CA ASP A 585 -25.57 36.21 2.17
C ASP A 585 -26.44 35.13 2.84
N LEU A 586 -27.77 35.32 2.78
CA LEU A 586 -28.76 34.52 3.52
C LEU A 586 -29.87 34.01 2.60
N THR A 587 -30.12 32.70 2.62
CA THR A 587 -31.19 32.04 1.86
C THR A 587 -32.14 31.29 2.80
N GLU A 588 -33.44 31.59 2.73
CA GLU A 588 -34.48 30.82 3.44
C GLU A 588 -34.80 29.52 2.66
N LEU A 589 -34.77 28.38 3.35
CA LEU A 589 -35.10 27.06 2.80
C LEU A 589 -36.19 26.40 3.66
N THR A 590 -37.37 26.14 3.08
CA THR A 590 -38.43 25.34 3.72
C THR A 590 -38.39 23.92 3.18
N LEU A 591 -38.26 22.92 4.06
CA LEU A 591 -38.23 21.51 3.67
C LEU A 591 -39.67 20.99 3.56
N THR A 592 -40.08 20.50 2.39
CA THR A 592 -41.48 20.05 2.15
C THR A 592 -41.65 18.53 2.16
N ASP A 593 -40.58 17.81 1.83
CA ASP A 593 -40.55 16.36 1.64
C ASP A 593 -39.25 15.78 2.22
N THR A 594 -39.02 14.47 2.11
CA THR A 594 -37.76 13.86 2.60
C THR A 594 -36.56 14.25 1.73
N VAL A 595 -36.72 14.14 0.41
CA VAL A 595 -35.76 14.64 -0.58
C VAL A 595 -36.19 16.03 -1.04
N ASN A 596 -35.32 17.02 -0.89
CA ASN A 596 -35.58 18.41 -1.28
C ASN A 596 -34.52 18.84 -2.30
N SER A 597 -34.93 19.47 -3.40
CA SER A 597 -33.98 19.99 -4.38
C SER A 597 -34.48 21.24 -5.09
N ASN A 598 -33.59 22.20 -5.34
CA ASN A 598 -33.75 23.21 -6.40
C ASN A 598 -32.83 22.97 -7.61
N GLY A 599 -31.91 22.00 -7.52
CA GLY A 599 -31.13 21.51 -8.64
C GLY A 599 -32.03 20.77 -9.64
N GLY A 600 -31.89 21.07 -10.92
CA GLY A 600 -32.64 20.41 -11.98
C GLY A 600 -31.75 19.42 -12.72
N PHE A 601 -32.21 18.16 -12.84
CA PHE A 601 -31.55 17.10 -13.61
C PHE A 601 -30.97 17.61 -14.94
N GLY A 602 -29.64 17.49 -15.09
CA GLY A 602 -28.93 17.80 -16.33
C GLY A 602 -29.16 16.78 -17.46
N GLY A 603 -29.70 15.60 -17.13
CA GLY A 603 -29.92 14.47 -18.04
C GLY A 603 -31.29 14.43 -18.73
N MET A 604 -31.32 14.05 -20.01
CA MET A 604 -32.53 14.03 -20.85
C MET A 604 -33.41 12.76 -20.70
N MET A 605 -33.81 12.41 -19.47
CA MET A 605 -34.75 11.30 -19.20
C MET A 605 -36.22 11.77 -19.24
N GLN A 606 -36.79 11.99 -20.43
CA GLN A 606 -38.23 12.20 -20.58
C GLN A 606 -38.99 10.86 -20.48
N PRO A 607 -39.92 10.67 -19.52
CA PRO A 607 -40.66 9.42 -19.39
C PRO A 607 -41.46 9.09 -20.66
N GLY A 608 -41.30 7.87 -21.17
CA GLY A 608 -41.90 7.39 -22.42
C GLY A 608 -43.43 7.44 -22.43
N GLY A 609 -43.99 8.52 -22.96
CA GLY A 609 -45.44 8.74 -23.02
C GLY A 609 -46.15 7.74 -23.95
N ASP A 610 -46.94 6.86 -23.35
CA ASP A 610 -47.72 5.81 -23.99
C ASP A 610 -48.61 6.34 -25.13
N ASN A 611 -48.27 6.04 -26.39
CA ASN A 611 -49.01 6.54 -27.55
C ASN A 611 -49.06 5.53 -28.71
N MET A 612 -49.93 4.54 -28.53
CA MET A 612 -50.21 3.45 -29.49
C MET A 612 -50.59 3.95 -30.89
N MET A 613 -49.72 3.70 -31.89
CA MET A 613 -50.07 3.78 -33.31
C MET A 613 -49.92 2.42 -34.01
N GLN A 614 -50.95 2.01 -34.74
CA GLN A 614 -50.99 0.74 -35.47
C GLN A 614 -50.11 0.76 -36.75
N PRO A 615 -49.58 -0.40 -37.18
CA PRO A 615 -48.69 -0.47 -38.34
C PRO A 615 -49.43 -0.20 -39.66
N GLY A 616 -48.88 0.71 -40.47
CA GLY A 616 -49.35 1.03 -41.82
C GLY A 616 -48.24 0.83 -42.86
N ASN A 617 -48.52 0.06 -43.92
CA ASN A 617 -47.56 -0.22 -44.99
C ASN A 617 -47.08 1.05 -45.71
N ASN A 618 -45.76 1.22 -45.85
CA ASN A 618 -45.07 1.36 -47.15
C ASN A 618 -43.55 1.52 -46.97
N MET A 619 -42.77 0.49 -47.35
CA MET A 619 -41.37 0.67 -47.73
C MET A 619 -41.26 0.67 -49.27
N PRO A 620 -40.55 1.63 -49.89
CA PRO A 620 -40.12 1.50 -51.28
C PRO A 620 -38.93 0.54 -51.37
N THR A 621 -38.98 -0.41 -52.30
CA THR A 621 -37.89 -1.38 -52.53
C THR A 621 -36.68 -0.72 -53.21
N PRO A 622 -35.43 -1.03 -52.79
CA PRO A 622 -34.24 -0.66 -53.55
C PRO A 622 -34.14 -1.45 -54.87
N PRO A 623 -33.41 -0.94 -55.89
CA PRO A 623 -33.23 -1.63 -57.16
C PRO A 623 -32.20 -2.78 -57.07
N ASP A 624 -32.51 -3.89 -57.73
CA ASP A 624 -31.64 -5.06 -57.90
C ASP A 624 -30.56 -4.82 -58.99
N MET A 625 -29.29 -5.11 -58.67
CA MET A 625 -28.23 -5.39 -59.64
C MET A 625 -27.31 -6.52 -59.17
N ASN A 626 -27.79 -7.75 -59.28
CA ASN A 626 -26.99 -8.97 -59.29
C ASN A 626 -26.04 -9.06 -60.52
N SER A 627 -24.72 -9.14 -60.30
CA SER A 627 -23.83 -10.09 -61.02
C SER A 627 -22.40 -10.15 -60.46
N ASN A 628 -21.75 -11.31 -60.67
CA ASN A 628 -20.40 -11.62 -60.17
C ASN A 628 -19.29 -10.77 -60.83
N GLU A 629 -18.37 -10.23 -60.03
CA GLU A 629 -16.93 -10.21 -60.33
C GLU A 629 -16.13 -10.03 -59.02
N MET A 630 -15.14 -10.90 -58.76
CA MET A 630 -14.26 -10.80 -57.59
C MET A 630 -12.92 -10.17 -57.98
N PRO A 631 -12.47 -9.07 -57.35
CA PRO A 631 -11.08 -8.64 -57.41
C PRO A 631 -10.21 -9.60 -56.59
N MET A 632 -9.08 -10.06 -57.16
CA MET A 632 -8.04 -10.73 -56.37
C MET A 632 -7.26 -9.69 -55.57
N MET A 633 -6.94 -10.00 -54.30
CA MET A 633 -5.92 -9.27 -53.55
C MET A 633 -4.54 -9.53 -54.18
N PRO A 634 -3.66 -8.51 -54.30
CA PRO A 634 -2.25 -8.75 -54.61
C PRO A 634 -1.51 -9.32 -53.40
N GLU A 635 -0.54 -10.19 -53.64
CA GLU A 635 0.41 -10.66 -52.63
C GLU A 635 1.54 -9.63 -52.48
N GLU A 636 1.77 -9.11 -51.27
CA GLU A 636 2.99 -8.37 -50.91
C GLU A 636 4.10 -9.36 -50.49
N PRO A 637 5.37 -9.13 -50.87
CA PRO A 637 6.44 -10.10 -50.63
C PRO A 637 7.05 -9.99 -49.23
N ILE A 638 7.33 -11.15 -48.62
CA ILE A 638 8.15 -11.24 -47.41
C ILE A 638 9.63 -11.08 -47.81
N GLU A 639 10.26 -9.96 -47.46
CA GLU A 639 11.72 -9.89 -47.39
C GLU A 639 12.22 -10.36 -46.02
N ALA A 640 13.23 -11.22 -46.02
CA ALA A 640 13.96 -11.61 -44.82
C ALA A 640 15.30 -10.86 -44.77
N ASN A 641 15.72 -10.46 -43.58
CA ASN A 641 17.11 -10.17 -43.27
C ASN A 641 17.44 -10.71 -41.87
N ASP A 642 18.57 -11.42 -41.77
CA ASP A 642 19.21 -11.70 -40.48
C ASP A 642 19.67 -10.38 -39.84
N TYR A 643 19.75 -10.33 -38.50
CA TYR A 643 20.97 -9.85 -37.84
C TYR A 643 21.20 -10.59 -36.52
N LEU A 644 22.44 -10.46 -36.01
CA LEU A 644 23.02 -11.16 -34.87
C LEU A 644 22.65 -10.52 -33.53
#